data_AF-A0A0G0Q208-F1
#
_entry.id   AF-A0A0G0Q208-F1
#
_cell.length_a   1.000
_cell.length_b   1.000
_cell.length_c   1.000
_cell.angle_alpha   90.00
_cell.angle_beta   90.00
_cell.angle_gamma   90.00
#
_symmetry.space_group_name_H-M   'P 1'
#
loop_
_entity.id
_entity.type
_entity.pdbx_description
1 polymer ?
#
loop_
_entity_poly.entity_id
_entity_poly.type
_entity_poly.pdbx_seq_one_letter_code
_entity_poly.pdbx_strand_id
1 'polypeptide(L)'
;MKFEENPLFLKKKYDLHASTEVASAAQRTEKRQKMEAPFSQNPEIRIQNYLDRFQELLNRENLEDRERGIKALKKVLHKKFVIKPDEIPKSWFEWRRSIGGDNKEQLTDEALTQAVIIDQESTMDRWINYLSSEHAAYPDWFKYWVMRNALSMGDYDKQNRRFNKRSKGTVYAFPELDHKALRLVFDSLSKKMSKEYLEIEHEIKQIKDRKKEVEKTDKIPQDIQQHFEDNVSKETVLQVYARIIDQLEVKKTKTIRPIDSLKEGSAELNDLAQRLLTEDFSKLYVWAIEQSQPVSREILRNTKGEWVPYEQNSDYMNLVHSLEGHHTDWCTAKEGTARLHIGLGDFYVFYSQDEEKKYTIPRVAIRMHGSGNISEVRGIGDEQNLDPYIIETLEKKLKDFPDGKRYEKKLKGVKGLRTIDEKIDRGEKLNREDLVFLYELNEVIEGFGEVENSEAQWHDPHIAELIKTRDKRADIQVIFGYAKEEVAASGREITEQTKIYAGPLEPGVLDRLPEGIEIYLSFPDKKIRSKVTLNVETKSLEETFQMLKDRGVRISSQAKEVMKNLDFIMSKETETMNVVAVTLADLGFSKKAKTQEVYAKAKALGLEPCPAHAAFYYDHFEHNGERSFFNLAMDPISVSEGENTVFFSIFSQDEDVRISTTMFDDDQWSPSDTFLFRC
;
A
#
# COMPACT_ATOMS: atom_id res chain seq x y z
N MET A 1 25.14 -20.72 30.35
CA MET A 1 25.14 -20.90 28.88
C MET A 1 26.03 -19.82 28.31
N LYS A 2 27.00 -20.16 27.46
CA LYS A 2 27.69 -19.14 26.65
C LYS A 2 26.67 -18.64 25.63
N PHE A 3 26.47 -17.33 25.52
CA PHE A 3 25.55 -16.74 24.53
C PHE A 3 25.87 -17.18 23.08
N GLU A 4 27.13 -17.55 22.83
CA GLU A 4 27.64 -18.11 21.59
C GLU A 4 26.96 -19.44 21.19
N GLU A 5 26.49 -20.23 22.15
CA GLU A 5 25.80 -21.51 21.94
C GLU A 5 24.39 -21.46 22.57
N ASN A 6 23.37 -21.25 21.75
CA ASN A 6 21.97 -21.20 22.19
C ASN A 6 21.05 -22.19 21.43
N PRO A 7 21.31 -23.51 21.52
CA PRO A 7 20.45 -24.52 20.89
C PRO A 7 19.03 -24.53 21.49
N LEU A 8 18.87 -24.06 22.74
CA LEU A 8 17.58 -23.97 23.41
C LEU A 8 16.62 -23.00 22.70
N PHE A 9 17.13 -21.89 22.14
CA PHE A 9 16.33 -20.98 21.34
C PHE A 9 15.69 -21.70 20.14
N LEU A 10 16.48 -22.44 19.37
CA LEU A 10 15.99 -23.19 18.20
C LEU A 10 15.08 -24.36 18.58
N LYS A 11 15.31 -25.00 19.73
CA LYS A 11 14.41 -26.00 20.29
C LYS A 11 13.04 -25.38 20.56
N LYS A 12 12.97 -24.30 21.34
CA LYS A 12 11.70 -23.64 21.70
C LYS A 12 10.94 -23.10 20.49
N LYS A 13 11.68 -22.60 19.49
CA LYS A 13 11.08 -21.93 18.33
C LYS A 13 10.57 -22.90 17.27
N TYR A 14 11.26 -24.03 17.06
CA TYR A 14 11.00 -24.91 15.91
C TYR A 14 10.96 -26.41 16.25
N ASP A 15 11.14 -26.78 17.51
CA ASP A 15 11.41 -28.17 17.91
C ASP A 15 12.52 -28.81 17.06
N LEU A 16 13.56 -28.02 16.75
CA LEU A 16 14.55 -28.37 15.72
C LEU A 16 15.22 -29.74 15.92
N HIS A 17 15.36 -30.19 17.17
CA HIS A 17 15.87 -31.53 17.51
C HIS A 17 15.13 -32.70 16.83
N ALA A 18 13.87 -32.52 16.45
CA ALA A 18 13.04 -33.51 15.77
C ALA A 18 13.15 -33.46 14.23
N SER A 19 13.92 -32.52 13.67
CA SER A 19 14.03 -32.38 12.22
C SER A 19 14.85 -33.51 11.59
N THR A 20 14.58 -33.77 10.30
CA THR A 20 15.35 -34.74 9.51
C THR A 20 16.81 -34.30 9.34
N GLU A 21 17.08 -32.99 9.32
CA GLU A 21 18.44 -32.46 9.18
C GLU A 21 19.28 -32.74 10.44
N VAL A 22 18.69 -32.53 11.63
CA VAL A 22 19.35 -32.84 12.91
C VAL A 22 19.56 -34.34 13.08
N ALA A 23 18.57 -35.16 12.70
CA ALA A 23 18.73 -36.62 12.70
C ALA A 23 19.86 -37.09 11.76
N SER A 24 19.94 -36.50 10.55
CA SER A 24 21.01 -36.81 9.60
C SER A 24 22.40 -36.40 10.11
N ALA A 25 22.50 -35.26 10.80
CA ALA A 25 23.76 -34.85 11.42
C ALA A 25 24.20 -35.79 12.55
N ALA A 26 23.27 -36.25 13.40
CA ALA A 26 23.56 -37.25 14.42
C ALA A 26 24.11 -38.55 13.81
N GLN A 27 23.44 -39.09 12.79
CA GLN A 27 23.89 -40.30 12.08
C GLN A 27 25.27 -40.16 11.42
N ARG A 28 25.59 -38.96 10.90
CA ARG A 28 26.92 -38.67 10.36
C ARG A 28 27.97 -38.73 11.47
N THR A 29 27.69 -38.14 12.63
CA THR A 29 28.62 -38.13 13.78
C THR A 29 28.85 -39.55 14.30
N GLU A 30 27.80 -40.35 14.43
CA GLU A 30 27.89 -41.78 14.82
C GLU A 30 28.85 -42.54 13.90
N LYS A 31 28.68 -42.39 12.58
CA LYS A 31 29.55 -43.06 11.58
C LYS A 31 30.99 -42.55 11.62
N ARG A 32 31.20 -41.24 11.72
CA ARG A 32 32.54 -40.63 11.72
C ARG A 32 33.34 -40.99 12.97
N GLN A 33 32.68 -41.02 14.12
CA GLN A 33 33.29 -41.34 15.42
C GLN A 33 33.28 -42.84 15.73
N LYS A 34 32.72 -43.68 14.83
CA LYS A 34 32.58 -45.14 15.02
C LYS A 34 31.89 -45.49 16.35
N MET A 35 30.82 -44.75 16.69
CA MET A 35 30.08 -44.97 17.93
C MET A 35 29.33 -46.30 17.88
N GLU A 36 29.38 -47.07 18.97
CA GLU A 36 28.61 -48.32 19.13
C GLU A 36 27.16 -48.07 19.60
N ALA A 37 26.91 -46.92 20.24
CA ALA A 37 25.60 -46.49 20.70
C ALA A 37 25.07 -45.29 19.88
N PRO A 38 23.74 -45.10 19.79
CA PRO A 38 23.16 -43.92 19.16
C PRO A 38 23.67 -42.62 19.79
N PHE A 39 23.79 -41.58 18.98
CA PHE A 39 24.14 -40.24 19.45
C PHE A 39 23.13 -39.75 20.50
N SER A 40 23.57 -38.81 21.34
CA SER A 40 22.80 -38.27 22.46
C SER A 40 21.35 -37.96 22.07
N GLN A 41 20.40 -38.37 22.92
CA GLN A 41 18.98 -38.00 22.74
C GLN A 41 18.65 -36.64 23.34
N ASN A 42 19.59 -35.99 24.03
CA ASN A 42 19.40 -34.65 24.57
C ASN A 42 19.16 -33.66 23.40
N PRO A 43 18.01 -32.96 23.36
CA PRO A 43 17.68 -32.04 22.27
C PRO A 43 18.74 -30.97 22.00
N GLU A 44 19.34 -30.40 23.04
CA GLU A 44 20.32 -29.31 22.91
C GLU A 44 21.63 -29.81 22.31
N ILE A 45 22.11 -30.98 22.74
CA ILE A 45 23.31 -31.61 22.18
C ILE A 45 23.10 -31.98 20.71
N ARG A 46 21.92 -32.49 20.35
CA ARG A 46 21.59 -32.83 18.95
C ARG A 46 21.58 -31.61 18.05
N ILE A 47 20.96 -30.52 18.52
CA ILE A 47 20.92 -29.25 17.78
C ILE A 47 22.33 -28.68 17.65
N GLN A 48 23.12 -28.67 18.72
CA GLN A 48 24.49 -28.16 18.67
C GLN A 48 25.34 -28.95 17.69
N ASN A 49 25.30 -30.30 17.71
CA ASN A 49 25.99 -31.13 16.72
C ASN A 49 25.60 -30.82 15.26
N TYR A 50 24.35 -30.43 15.02
CA TYR A 50 23.92 -29.97 13.71
C TYR A 50 24.50 -28.61 13.33
N LEU A 51 24.55 -27.65 14.27
CA LEU A 51 25.17 -26.34 14.06
C LEU A 51 26.69 -26.46 13.86
N ASP A 52 27.37 -27.29 14.65
CA ASP A 52 28.82 -27.54 14.53
C ASP A 52 29.17 -28.08 13.15
N ARG A 53 28.32 -28.92 12.55
CA ARG A 53 28.50 -29.38 11.16
C ARG A 53 28.46 -28.22 10.16
N PHE A 54 27.62 -27.22 10.38
CA PHE A 54 27.59 -26.04 9.54
C PHE A 54 28.88 -25.24 9.72
N GLN A 55 29.32 -25.07 10.96
CA GLN A 55 30.59 -24.43 11.29
C GLN A 55 31.80 -25.13 10.66
N GLU A 56 31.83 -26.47 10.63
CA GLU A 56 32.86 -27.25 9.93
C GLU A 56 32.96 -26.94 8.42
N LEU A 57 31.84 -26.56 7.79
CA LEU A 57 31.82 -26.16 6.38
C LEU A 57 32.39 -24.75 6.22
N LEU A 58 32.04 -23.86 7.14
CA LEU A 58 32.39 -22.43 7.08
C LEU A 58 33.83 -22.14 7.53
N ASN A 59 34.37 -22.91 8.47
CA ASN A 59 35.66 -22.67 9.10
C ASN A 59 36.79 -23.53 8.52
N ARG A 60 36.66 -24.01 7.28
CA ARG A 60 37.76 -24.73 6.61
C ARG A 60 38.91 -23.77 6.36
N GLU A 61 40.11 -24.12 6.83
CA GLU A 61 41.32 -23.32 6.65
C GLU A 61 41.69 -23.17 5.17
N ASN A 62 41.46 -24.21 4.36
CA ASN A 62 41.65 -24.14 2.91
C ASN A 62 40.46 -23.39 2.27
N LEU A 63 40.77 -22.23 1.67
CA LEU A 63 39.78 -21.36 1.04
C LEU A 63 39.06 -22.03 -0.15
N GLU A 64 39.77 -22.80 -0.98
CA GLU A 64 39.15 -23.49 -2.12
C GLU A 64 38.15 -24.56 -1.66
N ASP A 65 38.47 -25.29 -0.60
CA ASP A 65 37.58 -26.30 -0.02
C ASP A 65 36.37 -25.67 0.69
N ARG A 66 36.54 -24.47 1.27
CA ARG A 66 35.45 -23.66 1.84
C ARG A 66 34.52 -23.18 0.73
N GLU A 67 35.05 -22.57 -0.33
CA GLU A 67 34.29 -22.11 -1.49
C GLU A 67 33.54 -23.26 -2.17
N ARG A 68 34.20 -24.42 -2.35
CA ARG A 68 33.55 -25.63 -2.88
C ARG A 68 32.40 -26.09 -1.99
N GLY A 69 32.57 -26.00 -0.67
CA GLY A 69 31.53 -26.28 0.32
C GLY A 69 30.33 -25.35 0.20
N ILE A 70 30.57 -24.04 0.13
CA ILE A 70 29.53 -23.01 -0.06
C ILE A 70 28.82 -23.20 -1.39
N LYS A 71 29.55 -23.49 -2.48
CA LYS A 71 28.97 -23.79 -3.79
C LYS A 71 28.07 -25.02 -3.77
N ALA A 72 28.44 -26.06 -3.01
CA ALA A 72 27.59 -27.24 -2.83
C ALA A 72 26.32 -26.91 -2.03
N LEU A 73 26.43 -26.09 -0.98
CA LEU A 73 25.29 -25.60 -0.21
C LEU A 73 24.31 -24.80 -1.09
N LYS A 74 24.82 -23.85 -1.86
CA LYS A 74 24.04 -23.06 -2.83
C LYS A 74 23.23 -23.95 -3.76
N LYS A 75 23.87 -24.93 -4.41
CA LYS A 75 23.18 -25.89 -5.30
C LYS A 75 22.01 -26.62 -4.61
N VAL A 76 22.18 -27.03 -3.36
CA VAL A 76 21.12 -27.70 -2.60
C VAL A 76 19.97 -26.75 -2.30
N LEU A 77 20.29 -25.51 -1.93
CA LEU A 77 19.29 -24.49 -1.62
C LEU A 77 18.57 -23.99 -2.89
N HIS A 78 19.29 -23.72 -3.99
CA HIS A 78 18.71 -23.37 -5.29
C HIS A 78 17.67 -24.40 -5.73
N LYS A 79 18.06 -25.68 -5.73
CA LYS A 79 17.15 -26.78 -6.09
C LYS A 79 15.87 -26.83 -5.24
N LYS A 80 15.93 -26.37 -3.99
CA LYS A 80 14.83 -26.47 -3.03
C LYS A 80 13.93 -25.23 -3.00
N PHE A 81 14.50 -24.03 -3.19
CA PHE A 81 13.83 -22.76 -2.88
C PHE A 81 13.70 -21.81 -4.08
N VAL A 82 14.46 -22.01 -5.15
CA VAL A 82 14.32 -21.25 -6.40
C VAL A 82 13.22 -21.87 -7.25
N ILE A 83 12.40 -21.02 -7.83
CA ILE A 83 11.29 -21.40 -8.70
C ILE A 83 11.78 -22.11 -9.96
N LYS A 84 11.04 -23.12 -10.41
CA LYS A 84 11.32 -23.78 -11.69
C LYS A 84 10.58 -23.12 -12.84
N PRO A 85 11.09 -23.19 -14.08
CA PRO A 85 10.43 -22.62 -15.26
C PRO A 85 8.95 -23.00 -15.40
N ASP A 86 8.61 -24.27 -15.14
CA ASP A 86 7.25 -24.82 -15.25
C ASP A 86 6.32 -24.43 -14.09
N GLU A 87 6.86 -23.83 -13.02
CA GLU A 87 6.11 -23.38 -11.85
C GLU A 87 5.73 -21.89 -11.92
N ILE A 88 6.24 -21.14 -12.91
CA ILE A 88 5.92 -19.71 -13.08
C ILE A 88 4.48 -19.57 -13.60
N PRO A 89 3.59 -18.82 -12.91
CA PRO A 89 2.20 -18.66 -13.34
C PRO A 89 2.08 -17.95 -14.70
N LYS A 90 1.19 -18.44 -15.59
CA LYS A 90 0.92 -17.80 -16.90
C LYS A 90 0.45 -16.35 -16.75
N SER A 91 -0.42 -16.09 -15.78
CA SER A 91 -0.91 -14.76 -15.46
C SER A 91 0.20 -13.77 -15.10
N TRP A 92 1.33 -14.26 -14.57
CA TRP A 92 2.48 -13.41 -14.27
C TRP A 92 3.18 -12.92 -15.55
N PHE A 93 3.34 -13.78 -16.56
CA PHE A 93 3.92 -13.35 -17.85
C PHE A 93 3.02 -12.32 -18.55
N GLU A 94 1.70 -12.53 -18.50
CA GLU A 94 0.71 -11.60 -19.06
C GLU A 94 0.78 -10.24 -18.35
N TRP A 95 0.79 -10.23 -17.01
CA TRP A 95 0.98 -9.03 -16.20
C TRP A 95 2.32 -8.34 -16.46
N ARG A 96 3.43 -9.10 -16.53
CA ARG A 96 4.75 -8.53 -16.76
C ARG A 96 4.88 -7.89 -18.15
N ARG A 97 4.21 -8.48 -19.14
CA ARG A 97 4.07 -7.86 -20.47
C ARG A 97 3.16 -6.64 -20.43
N SER A 98 2.05 -6.65 -19.68
CA SER A 98 1.14 -5.49 -19.63
C SER A 98 1.79 -4.22 -19.07
N ILE A 99 2.67 -4.35 -18.07
CA ILE A 99 3.44 -3.24 -17.50
C ILE A 99 4.75 -2.92 -18.27
N GLY A 100 5.10 -3.75 -19.25
CA GLY A 100 6.31 -3.59 -20.07
C GLY A 100 6.31 -2.38 -21.03
N GLY A 101 5.23 -1.58 -21.06
CA GLY A 101 5.13 -0.38 -21.90
C GLY A 101 5.32 -0.69 -23.38
N ASP A 102 6.20 0.05 -24.06
CA ASP A 102 6.53 -0.17 -25.48
C ASP A 102 7.41 -1.42 -25.72
N ASN A 103 7.86 -2.10 -24.66
CA ASN A 103 8.83 -3.20 -24.75
C ASN A 103 8.18 -4.59 -24.71
N LYS A 104 6.84 -4.69 -24.71
CA LYS A 104 6.12 -5.97 -24.45
C LYS A 104 6.52 -7.09 -25.39
N GLU A 105 6.79 -6.78 -26.66
CA GLU A 105 7.14 -7.75 -27.69
C GLU A 105 8.56 -8.33 -27.51
N GLN A 106 9.45 -7.61 -26.81
CA GLN A 106 10.83 -8.02 -26.56
C GLN A 106 10.97 -8.79 -25.22
N LEU A 107 9.94 -8.77 -24.38
CA LEU A 107 9.85 -9.50 -23.12
C LEU A 107 9.37 -10.95 -23.38
N THR A 108 10.25 -11.80 -23.91
CA THR A 108 9.93 -13.22 -24.14
C THR A 108 9.79 -13.96 -22.81
N ASP A 109 8.94 -15.00 -22.78
CA ASP A 109 8.78 -15.86 -21.60
C ASP A 109 10.13 -16.47 -21.15
N GLU A 110 11.03 -16.75 -22.09
CA GLU A 110 12.39 -17.24 -21.79
C GLU A 110 13.23 -16.17 -21.07
N ALA A 111 13.28 -14.94 -21.58
CA ALA A 111 14.03 -13.85 -20.96
C ALA A 111 13.49 -13.51 -19.57
N LEU A 112 12.16 -13.48 -19.43
CA LEU A 112 11.47 -13.25 -18.15
C LEU A 112 11.74 -14.38 -17.15
N THR A 113 11.70 -15.65 -17.60
CA THR A 113 12.02 -16.81 -16.76
C THR A 113 13.46 -16.75 -16.27
N GLN A 114 14.41 -16.44 -17.16
CA GLN A 114 15.82 -16.30 -16.80
C GLN A 114 16.03 -15.18 -15.78
N ALA A 115 15.40 -14.02 -15.99
CA ALA A 115 15.50 -12.89 -15.06
C ALA A 115 15.01 -13.26 -13.65
N VAL A 116 13.84 -13.91 -13.53
CA VAL A 116 13.29 -14.35 -12.24
C VAL A 116 14.20 -15.35 -11.52
N ILE A 117 14.71 -16.35 -12.26
CA ILE A 117 15.60 -17.36 -11.67
C ILE A 117 16.90 -16.71 -11.18
N ILE A 118 17.52 -15.84 -12.00
CA ILE A 118 18.73 -15.12 -11.62
C ILE A 118 18.48 -14.23 -10.40
N ASP A 119 17.36 -13.50 -10.35
CA ASP A 119 17.00 -12.65 -9.21
C ASP A 119 16.84 -13.48 -7.92
N GLN A 120 16.22 -14.66 -7.99
CA GLN A 120 16.10 -15.56 -6.83
C GLN A 120 17.42 -16.20 -6.43
N GLU A 121 18.23 -16.65 -7.38
CA GLU A 121 19.54 -17.25 -7.09
C GLU A 121 20.48 -16.22 -6.45
N SER A 122 20.62 -15.05 -7.05
CA SER A 122 21.51 -13.99 -6.61
C SER A 122 21.16 -13.44 -5.23
N THR A 123 19.89 -13.09 -4.99
CA THR A 123 19.45 -12.57 -3.69
C THR A 123 19.62 -13.59 -2.57
N MET A 124 19.35 -14.87 -2.80
CA MET A 124 19.65 -15.93 -1.83
C MET A 124 21.15 -16.11 -1.63
N ASP A 125 21.93 -16.06 -2.71
CA ASP A 125 23.38 -16.20 -2.66
C ASP A 125 24.05 -15.10 -1.84
N ARG A 126 23.52 -13.87 -1.84
CA ARG A 126 23.99 -12.78 -0.98
C ARG A 126 23.88 -13.12 0.50
N TRP A 127 22.73 -13.65 0.94
CA TRP A 127 22.56 -14.15 2.31
C TRP A 127 23.54 -15.26 2.64
N ILE A 128 23.67 -16.25 1.75
CA ILE A 128 24.59 -17.39 1.96
C ILE A 128 26.03 -16.89 2.07
N ASN A 129 26.48 -16.05 1.13
CA ASN A 129 27.83 -15.51 1.08
C ASN A 129 28.15 -14.72 2.34
N TYR A 130 27.27 -13.80 2.73
CA TYR A 130 27.50 -12.96 3.90
C TYR A 130 27.50 -13.77 5.20
N LEU A 131 26.47 -14.59 5.45
CA LEU A 131 26.39 -15.40 6.68
C LEU A 131 27.52 -16.43 6.79
N SER A 132 28.10 -16.82 5.66
CA SER A 132 29.26 -17.72 5.55
C SER A 132 30.60 -16.98 5.61
N SER A 133 30.61 -15.65 5.54
CA SER A 133 31.82 -14.83 5.55
C SER A 133 32.33 -14.58 6.98
N GLU A 134 33.58 -14.16 7.09
CA GLU A 134 34.19 -13.76 8.37
C GLU A 134 33.61 -12.45 8.91
N HIS A 135 33.00 -11.63 8.05
CA HIS A 135 32.35 -10.38 8.44
C HIS A 135 31.00 -10.59 9.16
N ALA A 136 30.41 -11.77 9.04
CA ALA A 136 29.22 -12.15 9.80
C ALA A 136 29.62 -12.82 11.12
N ALA A 137 30.12 -12.02 12.07
CA ALA A 137 30.51 -12.44 13.42
C ALA A 137 29.30 -12.74 14.34
N TYR A 138 28.30 -13.45 13.81
CA TYR A 138 27.12 -13.91 14.54
C TYR A 138 27.29 -15.36 15.00
N PRO A 139 26.67 -15.77 16.12
CA PRO A 139 26.65 -17.15 16.54
C PRO A 139 25.80 -18.02 15.59
N ASP A 140 26.13 -19.30 15.48
CA ASP A 140 25.55 -20.18 14.45
C ASP A 140 24.05 -20.40 14.61
N TRP A 141 23.55 -20.37 15.85
CA TRP A 141 22.11 -20.45 16.10
C TRP A 141 21.36 -19.26 15.49
N PHE A 142 21.97 -18.06 15.51
CA PHE A 142 21.40 -16.85 14.92
C PHE A 142 21.49 -16.91 13.40
N LYS A 143 22.64 -17.31 12.84
CA LYS A 143 22.79 -17.53 11.39
C LYS A 143 21.75 -18.51 10.86
N TYR A 144 21.53 -19.61 11.56
CA TYR A 144 20.47 -20.58 11.22
C TYR A 144 19.08 -19.95 11.26
N TRP A 145 18.77 -19.22 12.34
CA TRP A 145 17.47 -18.56 12.49
C TRP A 145 17.22 -17.57 11.35
N VAL A 146 18.18 -16.69 11.06
CA VAL A 146 18.12 -15.71 9.97
C VAL A 146 17.92 -16.39 8.63
N MET A 147 18.79 -17.34 8.27
CA MET A 147 18.72 -18.02 6.97
C MET A 147 17.41 -18.78 6.79
N ARG A 148 16.93 -19.48 7.83
CA ARG A 148 15.65 -20.20 7.79
C ARG A 148 14.48 -19.27 7.50
N ASN A 149 14.46 -18.09 8.11
CA ASN A 149 13.38 -17.13 7.88
C ASN A 149 13.54 -16.41 6.53
N ALA A 150 14.74 -15.99 6.15
CA ALA A 150 15.01 -15.38 4.83
C ALA A 150 14.53 -16.28 3.68
N LEU A 151 14.76 -17.59 3.77
CA LEU A 151 14.30 -18.59 2.80
C LEU A 151 12.76 -18.74 2.70
N SER A 152 12.01 -18.23 3.68
CA SER A 152 10.54 -18.27 3.71
C SER A 152 9.87 -16.95 3.31
N MET A 153 10.67 -15.89 3.17
CA MET A 153 10.22 -14.54 2.86
C MET A 153 10.50 -14.19 1.39
N GLY A 154 9.61 -13.42 0.78
CA GLY A 154 9.80 -12.77 -0.52
C GLY A 154 10.41 -11.39 -0.35
N ASP A 155 10.20 -10.53 -1.33
CA ASP A 155 10.59 -9.13 -1.26
C ASP A 155 9.83 -8.35 -0.18
N TYR A 156 10.40 -7.19 0.18
CA TYR A 156 9.81 -6.27 1.12
C TYR A 156 8.73 -5.42 0.44
N ASP A 157 7.51 -5.50 0.95
CA ASP A 157 6.41 -4.61 0.58
C ASP A 157 6.44 -3.43 1.56
N LYS A 158 7.03 -2.32 1.10
CA LYS A 158 7.18 -1.09 1.88
C LYS A 158 5.83 -0.42 2.19
N GLN A 159 4.87 -0.48 1.27
CA GLN A 159 3.53 0.09 1.44
C GLN A 159 2.80 -0.59 2.62
N ASN A 160 2.85 -1.92 2.67
CA ASN A 160 2.25 -2.70 3.75
C ASN A 160 3.20 -3.00 4.91
N ARG A 161 4.44 -2.50 4.85
CA ARG A 161 5.51 -2.66 5.85
C ARG A 161 5.68 -4.12 6.29
N ARG A 162 5.76 -5.05 5.32
CA ARG A 162 5.90 -6.49 5.56
C ARG A 162 6.63 -7.21 4.44
N PHE A 163 7.23 -8.35 4.74
CA PHE A 163 7.74 -9.24 3.70
C PHE A 163 6.61 -10.09 3.13
N ASN A 164 6.63 -10.26 1.81
CA ASN A 164 5.78 -11.24 1.15
C ASN A 164 6.11 -12.66 1.64
N LYS A 165 5.12 -13.56 1.66
CA LYS A 165 5.36 -14.97 2.02
C LYS A 165 5.65 -15.76 0.76
N ARG A 166 6.60 -16.70 0.83
CA ARG A 166 6.88 -17.61 -0.28
C ARG A 166 5.97 -18.84 -0.25
N SER A 167 5.48 -19.22 -1.43
CA SER A 167 4.76 -20.44 -1.71
C SER A 167 5.24 -21.04 -3.04
N LYS A 168 4.67 -22.18 -3.45
CA LYS A 168 4.89 -22.68 -4.82
C LYS A 168 4.43 -21.63 -5.83
N GLY A 169 5.24 -21.36 -6.85
CA GLY A 169 4.95 -20.34 -7.87
C GLY A 169 5.30 -18.90 -7.47
N THR A 170 5.93 -18.66 -6.31
CA THR A 170 6.43 -17.32 -5.96
C THR A 170 7.56 -16.91 -6.90
N VAL A 171 7.31 -15.85 -7.67
CA VAL A 171 8.24 -15.22 -8.62
C VAL A 171 9.13 -14.16 -7.96
N TYR A 172 8.75 -13.63 -6.80
CA TYR A 172 9.53 -12.61 -6.09
C TYR A 172 10.91 -13.12 -5.66
N ALA A 173 11.89 -12.23 -5.65
CA ALA A 173 13.22 -12.48 -5.11
C ALA A 173 13.17 -12.77 -3.60
N PHE A 174 14.29 -13.19 -3.02
CA PHE A 174 14.44 -13.23 -1.57
C PHE A 174 14.62 -11.81 -1.02
N PRO A 175 14.41 -11.59 0.30
CA PRO A 175 14.59 -10.29 0.92
C PRO A 175 15.98 -9.74 0.62
N GLU A 176 16.09 -8.42 0.43
CA GLU A 176 17.38 -7.77 0.37
C GLU A 176 18.12 -7.91 1.72
N LEU A 177 19.44 -8.12 1.64
CA LEU A 177 20.31 -8.18 2.80
C LEU A 177 20.76 -6.77 3.17
N ASP A 178 20.40 -6.32 4.37
CA ASP A 178 20.86 -5.10 4.99
C ASP A 178 21.67 -5.47 6.24
N HIS A 179 22.98 -5.24 6.15
CA HIS A 179 23.92 -5.56 7.22
C HIS A 179 23.65 -4.75 8.50
N LYS A 180 23.21 -3.48 8.39
CA LYS A 180 22.92 -2.62 9.54
C LYS A 180 21.64 -3.08 10.22
N ALA A 181 20.58 -3.33 9.44
CA ALA A 181 19.31 -3.83 9.97
C ALA A 181 19.50 -5.20 10.65
N LEU A 182 20.25 -6.11 10.03
CA LEU A 182 20.51 -7.42 10.63
C LEU A 182 21.29 -7.32 11.94
N ARG A 183 22.29 -6.42 12.00
CA ARG A 183 23.04 -6.14 13.24
C ARG A 183 22.11 -5.60 14.33
N LEU A 184 21.22 -4.67 14.00
CA LEU A 184 20.24 -4.13 14.94
C LEU A 184 19.31 -5.22 15.49
N VAL A 185 18.85 -6.16 14.64
CA VAL A 185 18.08 -7.32 15.08
C VAL A 185 18.88 -8.18 16.06
N PHE A 186 20.14 -8.47 15.72
CA PHE A 186 21.03 -9.25 16.58
C PHE A 186 21.27 -8.58 17.94
N ASP A 187 21.62 -7.30 17.94
CA ASP A 187 21.92 -6.53 19.16
C ASP A 187 20.69 -6.47 20.08
N SER A 188 19.50 -6.26 19.51
CA SER A 188 18.24 -6.23 20.25
C SER A 188 17.91 -7.58 20.89
N LEU A 189 18.10 -8.66 20.15
CA LEU A 189 17.86 -10.02 20.65
C LEU A 189 18.89 -10.41 21.71
N SER A 190 20.15 -10.04 21.52
CA SER A 190 21.23 -10.25 22.49
C SER A 190 20.93 -9.57 23.82
N LYS A 191 20.43 -8.33 23.77
CA LYS A 191 20.01 -7.58 24.97
C LYS A 191 18.83 -8.24 25.69
N LYS A 192 17.83 -8.76 24.96
CA LYS A 192 16.72 -9.54 25.55
C LYS A 192 17.22 -10.81 26.26
N MET A 193 18.30 -11.42 25.76
CA MET A 193 18.90 -12.61 26.35
C MET A 193 19.94 -12.29 27.43
N SER A 194 20.16 -11.01 27.75
CA SER A 194 21.09 -10.60 28.79
C SER A 194 20.62 -11.03 30.18
N LYS A 195 21.58 -11.27 31.08
CA LYS A 195 21.30 -11.60 32.48
C LYS A 195 20.41 -10.53 33.14
N GLU A 196 20.71 -9.25 32.90
CA GLU A 196 19.94 -8.12 33.42
C GLU A 196 18.47 -8.15 32.99
N TYR A 197 18.20 -8.38 31.70
CA TYR A 197 16.82 -8.48 31.20
C TYR A 197 16.06 -9.64 31.87
N LEU A 198 16.69 -10.82 31.93
CA LEU A 198 16.08 -12.02 32.49
C LEU A 198 15.81 -11.89 33.99
N GLU A 199 16.66 -11.19 34.73
CA GLU A 199 16.45 -10.88 36.14
C GLU A 199 15.25 -9.96 36.34
N ILE A 200 15.13 -8.89 35.55
CA ILE A 200 13.98 -7.98 35.61
C ILE A 200 12.69 -8.71 35.19
N GLU A 201 12.74 -9.56 34.17
CA GLU A 201 11.59 -10.37 33.75
C GLU A 201 11.14 -11.34 34.85
N HIS A 202 12.10 -11.97 35.54
CA HIS A 202 11.82 -12.83 36.69
C HIS A 202 11.18 -12.06 37.84
N GLU A 203 11.70 -10.88 38.16
CA GLU A 203 11.16 -9.99 39.20
C GLU A 203 9.71 -9.56 38.88
N ILE A 204 9.45 -9.12 37.65
CA ILE A 204 8.10 -8.76 37.19
C ILE A 204 7.14 -9.94 37.35
N LYS A 205 7.59 -11.16 37.00
CA LYS A 205 6.76 -12.37 37.16
C LYS A 205 6.41 -12.62 38.62
N GLN A 206 7.40 -12.55 39.52
CA GLN A 206 7.17 -12.73 40.95
C GLN A 206 6.18 -11.69 41.50
N ILE A 207 6.29 -10.43 41.12
CA ILE A 207 5.36 -9.37 41.56
C ILE A 207 3.96 -9.57 40.98
N LYS A 208 3.83 -10.00 39.71
CA LYS A 208 2.53 -10.33 39.10
C LYS A 208 1.85 -11.51 39.81
N ASP A 209 2.62 -12.52 40.22
CA ASP A 209 2.09 -13.67 40.96
C ASP A 209 1.61 -13.24 42.36
N ARG A 210 2.39 -12.44 43.11
CA ARG A 210 1.95 -11.86 44.41
C ARG A 210 0.73 -10.94 44.27
N LYS A 211 0.67 -10.11 43.22
CA LYS A 211 -0.51 -9.28 42.95
C LYS A 211 -1.78 -10.13 42.77
N LYS A 212 -1.68 -11.23 42.01
CA LYS A 212 -2.80 -12.18 41.82
C LYS A 212 -3.23 -12.86 43.11
N GLU A 213 -2.31 -13.14 44.03
CA GLU A 213 -2.65 -13.68 45.35
C GLU A 213 -3.51 -12.70 46.17
N VAL A 214 -3.15 -11.41 46.16
CA VAL A 214 -3.96 -10.36 46.81
C VAL A 214 -5.32 -10.19 46.12
N GLU A 215 -5.37 -10.23 44.78
CA GLU A 215 -6.63 -10.15 44.05
C GLU A 215 -7.63 -11.26 44.46
N LYS A 216 -7.13 -12.48 44.63
CA LYS A 216 -7.92 -13.69 44.95
C LYS A 216 -8.37 -13.82 46.41
N THR A 217 -7.83 -13.03 47.33
CA THR A 217 -8.08 -13.16 48.77
C THR A 217 -8.88 -11.98 49.31
N ASP A 218 -9.80 -12.25 50.26
CA ASP A 218 -10.60 -11.19 50.91
C ASP A 218 -9.78 -10.36 51.92
N LYS A 219 -8.68 -10.93 52.41
CA LYS A 219 -7.74 -10.30 53.34
C LYS A 219 -6.33 -10.36 52.76
N ILE A 220 -5.54 -9.31 52.98
CA ILE A 220 -4.15 -9.24 52.52
C ILE A 220 -3.34 -10.34 53.25
N PRO A 221 -2.57 -11.19 52.53
CA PRO A 221 -1.67 -12.15 53.14
C PRO A 221 -0.71 -11.51 54.15
N GLN A 222 -0.47 -12.18 55.27
CA GLN A 222 0.28 -11.62 56.40
C GLN A 222 1.74 -11.27 56.05
N ASP A 223 2.36 -12.05 55.17
CA ASP A 223 3.70 -11.82 54.62
C ASP A 223 3.76 -10.63 53.65
N ILE A 224 2.62 -10.20 53.10
CA ILE A 224 2.49 -8.99 52.29
C ILE A 224 2.24 -7.80 53.22
N GLN A 225 1.33 -7.96 54.20
CA GLN A 225 0.92 -6.90 55.10
C GLN A 225 2.08 -6.33 55.93
N GLN A 226 3.08 -7.14 56.30
CA GLN A 226 4.29 -6.68 57.00
C GLN A 226 5.13 -5.63 56.24
N HIS A 227 4.89 -5.44 54.95
CA HIS A 227 5.61 -4.46 54.12
C HIS A 227 4.89 -3.12 53.96
N PHE A 228 3.73 -2.95 54.61
CA PHE A 228 2.90 -1.75 54.52
C PHE A 228 2.57 -1.22 55.92
N GLU A 229 2.13 0.04 55.99
CA GLU A 229 1.64 0.63 57.23
C GLU A 229 0.39 -0.10 57.76
N ASP A 230 0.19 -0.05 59.08
CA ASP A 230 -0.95 -0.66 59.73
C ASP A 230 -2.28 -0.13 59.15
N ASN A 231 -3.22 -1.03 58.86
CA ASN A 231 -4.52 -0.77 58.23
C ASN A 231 -4.49 -0.33 56.75
N VAL A 232 -3.43 -0.64 55.98
CA VAL A 232 -3.43 -0.44 54.52
C VAL A 232 -4.63 -1.15 53.84
N SER A 233 -5.27 -0.48 52.88
CA SER A 233 -6.35 -1.08 52.10
C SER A 233 -5.82 -2.03 51.02
N LYS A 234 -6.64 -3.01 50.63
CA LYS A 234 -6.34 -3.94 49.52
C LYS A 234 -6.12 -3.16 48.22
N GLU A 235 -6.94 -2.14 47.96
CA GLU A 235 -6.84 -1.27 46.78
C GLU A 235 -5.48 -0.57 46.73
N THR A 236 -5.00 -0.03 47.86
CA THR A 236 -3.68 0.62 47.92
C THR A 236 -2.54 -0.36 47.65
N VAL A 237 -2.60 -1.59 48.19
CA VAL A 237 -1.60 -2.63 47.90
C VAL A 237 -1.57 -2.99 46.41
N LEU A 238 -2.74 -3.15 45.78
CA LEU A 238 -2.84 -3.46 44.35
C LEU A 238 -2.31 -2.31 43.46
N GLN A 239 -2.55 -1.05 43.85
CA GLN A 239 -1.99 0.13 43.18
C GLN A 239 -0.47 0.18 43.29
N VAL A 240 0.10 -0.15 44.46
CA VAL A 240 1.55 -0.21 44.64
C VAL A 240 2.18 -1.29 43.76
N TYR A 241 1.61 -2.50 43.72
CA TYR A 241 2.09 -3.54 42.81
C TYR A 241 1.98 -3.13 41.34
N ALA A 242 0.88 -2.50 40.93
CA ALA A 242 0.75 -1.98 39.57
C ALA A 242 1.88 -0.99 39.23
N ARG A 243 2.16 -0.03 40.11
CA ARG A 243 3.23 0.95 39.94
C ARG A 243 4.62 0.32 39.87
N ILE A 244 4.91 -0.68 40.72
CA ILE A 244 6.18 -1.41 40.69
C ILE A 244 6.33 -2.17 39.36
N ILE A 245 5.27 -2.85 38.91
CA ILE A 245 5.26 -3.53 37.62
C ILE A 245 5.55 -2.53 36.50
N ASP A 246 4.89 -1.37 36.47
CA ASP A 246 5.12 -0.35 35.45
C ASP A 246 6.57 0.16 35.46
N GLN A 247 7.14 0.42 36.64
CA GLN A 247 8.54 0.84 36.77
C GLN A 247 9.52 -0.24 36.27
N LEU A 248 9.27 -1.50 36.61
CA LEU A 248 10.10 -2.62 36.15
C LEU A 248 9.94 -2.88 34.65
N GLU A 249 8.74 -2.75 34.08
CA GLU A 249 8.49 -2.86 32.64
C GLU A 249 9.22 -1.74 31.88
N VAL A 250 9.24 -0.49 32.40
CA VAL A 250 10.05 0.61 31.87
C VAL A 250 11.54 0.27 31.92
N LYS A 251 12.04 -0.23 33.07
CA LYS A 251 13.45 -0.62 33.24
C LYS A 251 13.82 -1.74 32.26
N LYS A 252 12.99 -2.78 32.15
CA LYS A 252 13.16 -3.89 31.20
C LYS A 252 13.26 -3.41 29.75
N THR A 253 12.42 -2.43 29.40
CA THR A 253 12.40 -1.84 28.05
C THR A 253 13.65 -1.01 27.77
N LYS A 254 14.23 -0.34 28.79
CA LYS A 254 15.52 0.36 28.65
C LYS A 254 16.66 -0.61 28.33
N THR A 255 16.67 -1.81 28.91
CA THR A 255 17.72 -2.82 28.69
C THR A 255 17.80 -3.28 27.23
N ILE A 256 16.68 -3.29 26.49
CA ILE A 256 16.63 -3.73 25.08
C ILE A 256 16.85 -2.62 24.06
N ARG A 257 17.01 -1.35 24.46
CA ARG A 257 17.17 -0.24 23.50
C ARG A 257 18.46 -0.40 22.70
N PRO A 258 18.39 -0.60 21.38
CA PRO A 258 19.57 -0.76 20.54
C PRO A 258 20.18 0.59 20.14
N ILE A 259 19.41 1.69 20.20
CA ILE A 259 19.80 3.02 19.71
C ILE A 259 19.38 4.08 20.74
N ASP A 260 20.28 5.01 21.08
CA ASP A 260 20.03 6.11 22.03
C ASP A 260 19.01 7.15 21.54
N SER A 261 18.59 7.09 20.26
CA SER A 261 17.68 8.05 19.62
C SER A 261 16.19 7.80 19.85
N LEU A 262 15.79 6.63 20.36
CA LEU A 262 14.37 6.33 20.61
C LEU A 262 13.90 7.01 21.92
N LYS A 263 12.99 7.98 21.79
CA LYS A 263 12.46 8.79 22.91
C LYS A 263 11.74 7.92 23.94
N GLU A 264 11.94 8.21 25.24
CA GLU A 264 11.31 7.43 26.31
C GLU A 264 9.78 7.43 26.23
N GLY A 265 9.17 6.25 26.37
CA GLY A 265 7.70 6.11 26.33
C GLY A 265 7.07 6.23 24.94
N SER A 266 7.88 6.28 23.87
CA SER A 266 7.34 6.37 22.51
C SER A 266 6.60 5.09 22.09
N ALA A 267 5.63 5.25 21.21
CA ALA A 267 4.90 4.12 20.63
C ALA A 267 5.86 3.15 19.90
N GLU A 268 6.94 3.65 19.30
CA GLU A 268 7.92 2.82 18.60
C GLU A 268 8.71 1.89 19.55
N LEU A 269 9.06 2.36 20.76
CA LEU A 269 9.73 1.51 21.76
C LEU A 269 8.83 0.38 22.25
N ASN A 270 7.54 0.67 22.46
CA ASN A 270 6.58 -0.33 22.88
C ASN A 270 6.31 -1.35 21.77
N ASP A 271 6.25 -0.91 20.51
CA ASP A 271 6.12 -1.81 19.35
C ASP A 271 7.36 -2.71 19.20
N LEU A 272 8.57 -2.17 19.32
CA LEU A 272 9.81 -2.96 19.34
C LEU A 272 9.80 -4.01 20.45
N ALA A 273 9.43 -3.62 21.68
CA ALA A 273 9.34 -4.55 22.79
C ALA A 273 8.36 -5.70 22.51
N GLN A 274 7.18 -5.40 21.96
CA GLN A 274 6.20 -6.42 21.56
C GLN A 274 6.71 -7.33 20.44
N ARG A 275 7.37 -6.78 19.40
CA ARG A 275 7.98 -7.57 18.33
C ARG A 275 9.06 -8.51 18.85
N LEU A 276 9.91 -8.02 19.75
CA LEU A 276 10.94 -8.81 20.42
C LEU A 276 10.36 -9.93 21.30
N LEU A 277 9.16 -9.76 21.87
CA LEU A 277 8.46 -10.84 22.58
C LEU A 277 8.08 -11.98 21.63
N THR A 278 7.58 -11.65 20.44
CA THR A 278 7.16 -12.67 19.46
C THR A 278 8.33 -13.37 18.75
N GLU A 279 9.53 -12.78 18.79
CA GLU A 279 10.73 -13.30 18.11
C GLU A 279 10.43 -13.64 16.64
N ASP A 280 9.64 -12.78 15.99
CA ASP A 280 9.27 -12.86 14.59
C ASP A 280 10.35 -12.14 13.78
N PHE A 281 11.20 -12.90 13.09
CA PHE A 281 12.32 -12.33 12.35
C PHE A 281 11.86 -11.33 11.30
N SER A 282 10.78 -11.62 10.57
CA SER A 282 10.25 -10.75 9.53
C SER A 282 9.90 -9.38 10.12
N LYS A 283 9.17 -9.36 11.24
CA LYS A 283 8.75 -8.10 11.90
C LYS A 283 9.91 -7.32 12.51
N LEU A 284 10.89 -8.03 13.07
CA LEU A 284 12.09 -7.42 13.63
C LEU A 284 12.99 -6.84 12.54
N TYR A 285 13.10 -7.54 11.42
CA TYR A 285 13.91 -7.10 10.29
C TYR A 285 13.27 -5.91 9.56
N VAL A 286 11.95 -5.88 9.38
CA VAL A 286 11.22 -4.68 8.90
C VAL A 286 11.48 -3.48 9.81
N TRP A 287 11.27 -3.64 11.12
CA TRP A 287 11.53 -2.56 12.07
C TRP A 287 12.98 -2.07 11.95
N ALA A 288 13.95 -2.98 11.85
CA ALA A 288 15.35 -2.63 11.76
C ALA A 288 15.72 -1.92 10.45
N ILE A 289 15.11 -2.32 9.32
CA ILE A 289 15.24 -1.62 8.03
C ILE A 289 14.71 -0.19 8.17
N GLU A 290 13.56 0.00 8.80
CA GLU A 290 12.98 1.33 9.02
C GLU A 290 13.78 2.20 9.99
N GLN A 291 14.62 1.61 10.85
CA GLN A 291 15.56 2.37 11.66
C GLN A 291 16.89 2.63 10.92
N SER A 292 17.26 1.79 9.95
CA SER A 292 18.45 1.98 9.11
C SER A 292 18.20 2.90 7.91
N GLN A 293 16.93 3.12 7.56
CA GLN A 293 16.40 4.02 6.52
C GLN A 293 15.77 5.27 7.18
N PRO A 294 15.88 6.49 6.63
CA PRO A 294 16.17 6.84 5.25
C PRO A 294 17.43 7.72 5.10
N VAL A 295 17.87 7.90 3.84
CA VAL A 295 18.60 9.13 3.47
C VAL A 295 17.74 10.30 3.96
N SER A 296 18.17 10.99 5.00
CA SER A 296 17.33 11.98 5.68
C SER A 296 16.88 13.05 4.69
N ARG A 297 15.71 13.69 4.91
CA ARG A 297 15.30 14.86 4.10
C ARG A 297 16.43 15.90 4.01
N GLU A 298 17.21 16.04 5.09
CA GLU A 298 18.37 16.92 5.13
C GLU A 298 19.46 16.51 4.13
N ILE A 299 19.78 15.22 4.02
CA ILE A 299 20.71 14.73 3.00
C ILE A 299 20.12 14.91 1.59
N LEU A 300 18.81 14.65 1.41
CA LEU A 300 18.16 14.79 0.10
C LEU A 300 18.13 16.24 -0.41
N ARG A 301 18.16 17.25 0.48
CA ARG A 301 18.31 18.67 0.09
C ARG A 301 19.62 18.93 -0.65
N ASN A 302 20.65 18.13 -0.43
CA ASN A 302 21.87 18.21 -1.23
C ASN A 302 21.63 17.50 -2.58
N THR A 303 21.45 18.31 -3.63
CA THR A 303 21.24 17.84 -5.00
C THR A 303 22.54 17.82 -5.82
N LYS A 304 23.69 18.12 -5.20
CA LYS A 304 24.99 18.00 -5.86
C LYS A 304 25.29 16.53 -6.14
N GLY A 305 25.60 16.23 -7.38
CA GLY A 305 25.77 14.86 -7.84
C GLY A 305 26.10 14.79 -9.32
N GLU A 306 26.08 13.58 -9.85
CA GLU A 306 26.37 13.31 -11.26
C GLU A 306 25.45 12.23 -11.83
N TRP A 307 25.24 12.32 -13.15
CA TRP A 307 24.58 11.27 -13.93
C TRP A 307 25.61 10.25 -14.35
N VAL A 308 25.38 8.98 -14.00
CA VAL A 308 26.19 7.85 -14.44
C VAL A 308 25.39 7.08 -15.50
N PRO A 309 25.90 6.99 -16.74
CA PRO A 309 25.31 6.15 -17.78
C PRO A 309 25.76 4.69 -17.62
N TYR A 310 24.83 3.78 -17.86
CA TYR A 310 25.07 2.35 -18.01
C TYR A 310 24.60 1.97 -19.41
N GLU A 311 25.55 1.84 -20.31
CA GLU A 311 25.29 1.66 -21.74
C GLU A 311 24.59 0.33 -22.02
N GLN A 312 23.77 0.29 -23.07
CA GLN A 312 23.12 -0.94 -23.50
C GLN A 312 24.14 -2.06 -23.73
N ASN A 313 23.84 -3.26 -23.21
CA ASN A 313 24.70 -4.45 -23.25
C ASN A 313 26.05 -4.32 -22.52
N SER A 314 26.25 -3.28 -21.70
CA SER A 314 27.39 -3.20 -20.78
C SER A 314 27.28 -4.18 -19.61
N ASP A 315 28.31 -4.23 -18.76
CA ASP A 315 28.28 -5.07 -17.55
C ASP A 315 27.25 -4.54 -16.55
N TYR A 316 26.08 -5.21 -16.51
CA TYR A 316 24.96 -4.87 -15.65
C TYR A 316 25.30 -4.97 -14.15
N MET A 317 26.37 -5.69 -13.76
CA MET A 317 26.78 -5.77 -12.36
C MET A 317 27.24 -4.42 -11.80
N ASN A 318 27.75 -3.52 -12.65
CA ASN A 318 28.11 -2.16 -12.22
C ASN A 318 26.88 -1.39 -11.74
N LEU A 319 25.72 -1.58 -12.39
CA LEU A 319 24.45 -0.99 -11.99
C LEU A 319 23.91 -1.67 -10.72
N VAL A 320 24.02 -2.99 -10.63
CA VAL A 320 23.56 -3.73 -9.44
C VAL A 320 24.33 -3.28 -8.19
N HIS A 321 25.66 -3.25 -8.26
CA HIS A 321 26.51 -2.86 -7.13
C HIS A 321 26.29 -1.41 -6.70
N SER A 322 25.95 -0.51 -7.62
CA SER A 322 25.70 0.89 -7.29
C SER A 322 24.33 1.15 -6.67
N LEU A 323 23.39 0.18 -6.75
CA LEU A 323 22.06 0.27 -6.16
C LEU A 323 21.92 -0.55 -4.87
N GLU A 324 22.81 -1.51 -4.65
CA GLU A 324 22.76 -2.44 -3.51
C GLU A 324 22.80 -1.72 -2.15
N GLY A 325 21.90 -2.09 -1.25
CA GLY A 325 21.86 -1.55 0.11
C GLY A 325 21.27 -0.13 0.22
N HIS A 326 20.86 0.48 -0.90
CA HIS A 326 20.19 1.78 -0.90
C HIS A 326 18.67 1.67 -0.74
N HIS A 327 18.09 0.48 -0.93
CA HIS A 327 16.65 0.19 -0.82
C HIS A 327 15.79 1.18 -1.62
N THR A 328 16.13 1.38 -2.89
CA THR A 328 15.44 2.33 -3.78
C THR A 328 14.05 1.87 -4.23
N ASP A 329 13.61 0.69 -3.81
CA ASP A 329 12.43 -0.03 -4.32
C ASP A 329 12.50 -0.36 -5.83
N TRP A 330 13.64 -0.12 -6.50
CA TRP A 330 13.81 -0.40 -7.92
C TRP A 330 14.07 -1.88 -8.16
N CYS A 331 13.24 -2.51 -9.01
CA CYS A 331 13.47 -3.89 -9.43
C CYS A 331 14.84 -4.08 -10.11
N THR A 332 15.40 -3.03 -10.72
CA THR A 332 16.74 -2.99 -11.34
C THR A 332 17.89 -3.23 -10.35
N ALA A 333 17.67 -3.15 -9.03
CA ALA A 333 18.69 -3.54 -8.05
C ALA A 333 18.95 -5.07 -8.04
N LYS A 334 18.09 -5.86 -8.70
CA LYS A 334 18.20 -7.32 -8.83
C LYS A 334 18.90 -7.68 -10.15
N GLU A 335 19.76 -8.70 -10.12
CA GLU A 335 20.71 -9.01 -11.20
C GLU A 335 20.06 -9.38 -12.54
N GLY A 336 19.07 -10.27 -12.53
CA GLY A 336 18.34 -10.69 -13.71
C GLY A 336 17.53 -9.55 -14.31
N THR A 337 16.93 -8.72 -13.47
CA THR A 337 16.20 -7.53 -13.92
C THR A 337 17.14 -6.46 -14.49
N ALA A 338 18.29 -6.20 -13.85
CA ALA A 338 19.32 -5.29 -14.35
C ALA A 338 19.84 -5.74 -15.72
N ARG A 339 20.16 -7.03 -15.85
CA ARG A 339 20.58 -7.65 -17.11
C ARG A 339 19.54 -7.45 -18.22
N LEU A 340 18.27 -7.64 -17.89
CA LEU A 340 17.17 -7.41 -18.84
C LEU A 340 17.09 -5.94 -19.26
N HIS A 341 17.11 -5.00 -18.30
CA HIS A 341 17.01 -3.56 -18.58
C HIS A 341 18.18 -3.05 -19.43
N ILE A 342 19.41 -3.41 -19.07
CA ILE A 342 20.61 -3.07 -19.83
C ILE A 342 20.61 -3.72 -21.22
N GLY A 343 19.93 -4.87 -21.40
CA GLY A 343 19.74 -5.45 -22.72
C GLY A 343 18.76 -4.68 -23.61
N LEU A 344 17.75 -4.02 -23.02
CA LEU A 344 16.71 -3.29 -23.75
C LEU A 344 17.10 -1.86 -24.15
N GLY A 345 18.02 -1.22 -23.41
CA GLY A 345 18.49 0.13 -23.70
C GLY A 345 19.47 0.63 -22.63
N ASP A 346 19.93 1.87 -22.81
CA ASP A 346 20.74 2.54 -21.79
C ASP A 346 19.95 2.72 -20.48
N PHE A 347 20.69 2.81 -19.37
CA PHE A 347 20.14 3.14 -18.07
C PHE A 347 20.93 4.30 -17.48
N TYR A 348 20.25 5.33 -16.99
CA TYR A 348 20.89 6.49 -16.37
C TYR A 348 20.49 6.57 -14.92
N VAL A 349 21.45 6.72 -14.01
CA VAL A 349 21.16 6.98 -12.59
C VAL A 349 21.86 8.25 -12.17
N PHE A 350 21.14 9.13 -11.47
CA PHE A 350 21.74 10.26 -10.80
C PHE A 350 22.11 9.88 -9.37
N TYR A 351 23.37 10.11 -9.01
CA TYR A 351 23.89 9.89 -7.65
C TYR A 351 24.22 11.23 -6.98
N SER A 352 23.64 11.46 -5.81
CA SER A 352 23.95 12.61 -4.94
C SER A 352 25.01 12.28 -3.89
N GLN A 353 25.56 13.33 -3.26
CA GLN A 353 26.59 13.18 -2.23
C GLN A 353 26.08 12.49 -0.95
N ASP A 354 26.86 11.53 -0.47
CA ASP A 354 26.77 11.01 0.89
C ASP A 354 27.46 11.93 1.93
N GLU A 355 27.44 11.51 3.19
CA GLU A 355 28.10 12.20 4.31
C GLU A 355 29.62 12.33 4.10
N GLU A 356 30.23 11.41 3.35
CA GLU A 356 31.65 11.43 2.96
C GLU A 356 31.91 12.27 1.70
N LYS A 357 30.88 12.97 1.17
CA LYS A 357 30.90 13.79 -0.04
C LYS A 357 31.13 13.01 -1.34
N LYS A 358 30.96 11.69 -1.35
CA LYS A 358 31.05 10.84 -2.54
C LYS A 358 29.68 10.71 -3.19
N TYR A 359 29.62 10.62 -4.52
CA TYR A 359 28.37 10.48 -5.27
C TYR A 359 27.90 9.02 -5.28
N THR A 360 27.30 8.59 -4.17
CA THR A 360 26.92 7.18 -3.95
C THR A 360 25.43 7.01 -3.72
N ILE A 361 24.68 8.08 -3.44
CA ILE A 361 23.26 7.99 -3.10
C ILE A 361 22.42 8.08 -4.38
N PRO A 362 21.80 6.98 -4.88
CA PRO A 362 20.90 7.03 -6.03
C PRO A 362 19.65 7.85 -5.70
N ARG A 363 19.17 8.65 -6.66
CA ARG A 363 18.02 9.57 -6.47
C ARG A 363 16.92 9.41 -7.50
N VAL A 364 17.33 9.30 -8.76
CA VAL A 364 16.43 9.17 -9.89
C VAL A 364 17.11 8.32 -10.96
N ALA A 365 16.32 7.49 -11.62
CA ALA A 365 16.76 6.69 -12.74
C ALA A 365 15.88 6.94 -13.97
N ILE A 366 16.52 6.91 -15.14
CA ILE A 366 15.87 6.96 -16.45
C ILE A 366 16.23 5.66 -17.16
N ARG A 367 15.24 4.82 -17.40
CA ARG A 367 15.39 3.60 -18.20
C ARG A 367 15.07 3.93 -19.65
N MET A 368 15.96 3.61 -20.57
CA MET A 368 15.74 3.81 -22.00
C MET A 368 15.24 2.55 -22.69
N HIS A 369 14.61 2.75 -23.84
CA HIS A 369 14.43 1.75 -24.88
C HIS A 369 15.23 2.13 -26.12
N GLY A 370 16.07 1.19 -26.57
CA GLY A 370 16.99 1.45 -27.67
C GLY A 370 17.84 2.69 -27.43
N SER A 371 18.12 3.43 -28.51
CA SER A 371 19.06 4.55 -28.50
C SER A 371 18.45 5.93 -28.27
N GLY A 372 17.14 6.06 -28.00
CA GLY A 372 16.54 7.40 -27.99
C GLY A 372 15.20 7.61 -27.28
N ASN A 373 14.50 6.55 -26.85
CA ASN A 373 13.20 6.72 -26.19
C ASN A 373 13.31 6.41 -24.71
N ILE A 374 12.78 7.29 -23.85
CA ILE A 374 12.66 6.97 -22.44
C ILE A 374 11.59 5.85 -22.33
N SER A 375 11.85 4.79 -21.59
CA SER A 375 10.79 3.84 -21.20
C SER A 375 10.10 4.34 -19.93
N GLU A 376 10.88 4.83 -18.97
CA GLU A 376 10.38 5.17 -17.65
C GLU A 376 11.35 6.09 -16.90
N VAL A 377 10.78 6.95 -16.07
CA VAL A 377 11.51 7.74 -15.08
C VAL A 377 10.98 7.38 -13.70
N ARG A 378 11.88 7.02 -12.79
CA ARG A 378 11.57 6.57 -11.43
C ARG A 378 12.49 7.23 -10.40
N GLY A 379 11.96 7.58 -9.25
CA GLY A 379 12.72 8.11 -8.12
C GLY A 379 12.74 7.15 -6.94
N ILE A 380 13.27 7.63 -5.81
CA ILE A 380 13.39 6.89 -4.55
C ILE A 380 12.28 7.22 -3.53
N GLY A 381 11.30 8.03 -3.94
CA GLY A 381 10.12 8.34 -3.16
C GLY A 381 9.14 7.17 -3.11
N ASP A 382 8.04 7.35 -2.39
CA ASP A 382 7.01 6.33 -2.29
C ASP A 382 6.42 6.00 -3.66
N GLU A 383 6.12 4.71 -3.87
CA GLU A 383 5.69 4.15 -5.17
C GLU A 383 6.70 4.44 -6.31
N GLN A 384 7.99 4.59 -5.99
CA GLN A 384 9.07 4.98 -6.90
C GLN A 384 8.86 6.37 -7.53
N ASN A 385 8.13 7.26 -6.85
CA ASN A 385 8.01 8.65 -7.25
C ASN A 385 9.32 9.43 -7.01
N LEU A 386 9.41 10.65 -7.52
CA LEU A 386 10.58 11.51 -7.28
C LEU A 386 10.63 11.97 -5.83
N ASP A 387 11.86 12.05 -5.30
CA ASP A 387 12.05 12.90 -4.13
C ASP A 387 11.86 14.39 -4.52
N PRO A 388 11.39 15.24 -3.59
CA PRO A 388 10.98 16.60 -3.92
C PRO A 388 12.14 17.52 -4.36
N TYR A 389 13.40 17.14 -4.10
CA TYR A 389 14.54 18.02 -4.35
C TYR A 389 15.18 17.76 -5.72
N ILE A 390 15.02 16.58 -6.31
CA ILE A 390 15.74 16.17 -7.52
C ILE A 390 15.16 16.72 -8.84
N ILE A 391 13.98 17.36 -8.77
CA ILE A 391 13.18 17.72 -9.95
C ILE A 391 13.95 18.57 -10.97
N GLU A 392 14.73 19.55 -10.51
CA GLU A 392 15.51 20.42 -11.40
C GLU A 392 16.67 19.69 -12.08
N THR A 393 17.28 18.73 -11.39
CA THR A 393 18.34 17.88 -11.94
C THR A 393 17.77 16.99 -13.03
N LEU A 394 16.59 16.40 -12.79
CA LEU A 394 15.88 15.58 -13.77
C LEU A 394 15.44 16.41 -14.99
N GLU A 395 14.80 17.56 -14.78
CA GLU A 395 14.33 18.42 -15.88
C GLU A 395 15.46 18.84 -16.83
N LYS A 396 16.65 19.11 -16.29
CA LYS A 396 17.83 19.40 -17.12
C LYS A 396 18.22 18.19 -17.96
N LYS A 397 18.24 16.99 -17.37
CA LYS A 397 18.61 15.76 -18.07
C LYS A 397 17.60 15.35 -19.13
N LEU A 398 16.31 15.57 -18.89
CA LEU A 398 15.25 15.24 -19.85
C LEU A 398 15.37 16.00 -21.18
N LYS A 399 16.04 17.16 -21.19
CA LYS A 399 16.31 17.92 -22.42
C LYS A 399 17.29 17.23 -23.36
N ASP A 400 18.06 16.26 -22.87
CA ASP A 400 18.97 15.45 -23.69
C ASP A 400 18.21 14.45 -24.57
N PHE A 401 16.93 14.17 -24.27
CA PHE A 401 16.14 13.14 -24.95
C PHE A 401 15.02 13.73 -25.81
N PRO A 402 14.79 13.23 -27.04
CA PRO A 402 13.76 13.74 -27.94
C PRO A 402 12.34 13.70 -27.34
N ASP A 403 12.02 12.65 -26.59
CA ASP A 403 10.73 12.43 -25.96
C ASP A 403 10.65 13.01 -24.53
N GLY A 404 11.69 13.68 -24.03
CA GLY A 404 11.72 14.27 -22.70
C GLY A 404 10.61 15.30 -22.44
N LYS A 405 10.12 15.97 -23.49
CA LYS A 405 9.04 16.96 -23.41
C LYS A 405 7.73 16.40 -22.86
N ARG A 406 7.47 15.10 -23.03
CA ARG A 406 6.22 14.49 -22.52
C ARG A 406 6.12 14.50 -20.99
N TYR A 407 7.25 14.71 -20.30
CA TYR A 407 7.30 14.79 -18.83
C TYR A 407 7.11 16.22 -18.29
N GLU A 408 6.98 17.25 -19.15
CA GLU A 408 6.85 18.65 -18.70
C GLU A 408 5.63 18.86 -17.80
N LYS A 409 4.50 18.24 -18.13
CA LYS A 409 3.28 18.28 -17.30
C LYS A 409 3.52 17.68 -15.91
N LYS A 410 4.11 16.48 -15.85
CA LYS A 410 4.48 15.80 -14.60
C LYS A 410 5.42 16.66 -13.75
N LEU A 411 6.49 17.17 -14.36
CA LEU A 411 7.46 18.04 -13.68
C LEU A 411 6.80 19.30 -13.11
N LYS A 412 5.88 19.93 -13.86
CA LYS A 412 5.14 21.11 -13.38
C LYS A 412 4.27 20.76 -12.17
N GLY A 413 3.58 19.63 -12.22
CA GLY A 413 2.79 19.09 -11.12
C GLY A 413 3.61 18.91 -9.84
N VAL A 414 4.68 18.11 -9.90
CA VAL A 414 5.54 17.83 -8.74
C VAL A 414 6.22 19.09 -8.19
N LYS A 415 6.62 20.05 -9.05
CA LYS A 415 7.14 21.37 -8.61
C LYS A 415 6.09 22.18 -7.85
N GLY A 416 4.84 22.12 -8.27
CA GLY A 416 3.73 22.78 -7.56
C GLY A 416 3.56 22.20 -6.17
N LEU A 417 3.56 20.86 -6.04
CA LEU A 417 3.46 20.18 -4.75
C LEU A 417 4.63 20.54 -3.80
N ARG A 418 5.87 20.59 -4.31
CA ARG A 418 7.02 21.07 -3.55
C ARG A 418 6.82 22.49 -3.01
N THR A 419 6.26 23.37 -3.83
CA THR A 419 6.00 24.76 -3.41
C THR A 419 4.99 24.82 -2.27
N ILE A 420 3.99 23.93 -2.29
CA ILE A 420 2.99 23.79 -1.23
C ILE A 420 3.61 23.24 0.04
N ASP A 421 4.43 22.18 -0.05
CA ASP A 421 5.20 21.63 1.07
C ASP A 421 6.01 22.72 1.78
N GLU A 422 6.76 23.50 1.01
CA GLU A 422 7.63 24.56 1.54
C GLU A 422 6.83 25.64 2.28
N LYS A 423 5.62 25.97 1.81
CA LYS A 423 4.70 26.88 2.50
C LYS A 423 4.23 26.28 3.82
N ILE A 424 3.83 25.01 3.82
CA ILE A 424 3.38 24.28 5.01
C ILE A 424 4.50 24.17 6.05
N ASP A 425 5.71 23.80 5.63
CA ASP A 425 6.90 23.70 6.49
C ASP A 425 7.25 25.04 7.17
N ARG A 426 6.96 26.17 6.51
CA ARG A 426 7.13 27.53 7.07
C ARG A 426 5.94 28.01 7.91
N GLY A 427 4.87 27.21 8.02
CA GLY A 427 3.63 27.58 8.71
C GLY A 427 2.80 28.62 7.96
N GLU A 428 3.05 28.81 6.66
CA GLU A 428 2.26 29.70 5.81
C GLU A 428 0.89 29.06 5.49
N LYS A 429 -0.16 29.89 5.45
CA LYS A 429 -1.48 29.43 5.01
C LYS A 429 -1.51 29.31 3.49
N LEU A 430 -2.04 28.20 2.99
CA LEU A 430 -2.29 28.03 1.56
C LEU A 430 -3.41 28.97 1.11
N ASN A 431 -3.21 29.61 -0.04
CA ASN A 431 -4.21 30.47 -0.66
C ASN A 431 -5.17 29.66 -1.55
N ARG A 432 -6.09 30.36 -2.23
CA ARG A 432 -7.07 29.72 -3.13
C ARG A 432 -6.40 28.95 -4.26
N GLU A 433 -5.39 29.53 -4.90
CA GLU A 433 -4.68 28.89 -6.02
C GLU A 433 -3.95 27.62 -5.58
N ASP A 434 -3.28 27.66 -4.43
CA ASP A 434 -2.59 26.52 -3.83
C ASP A 434 -3.56 25.37 -3.56
N LEU A 435 -4.74 25.67 -3.01
CA LEU A 435 -5.75 24.67 -2.67
C LEU A 435 -6.46 24.11 -3.89
N VAL A 436 -6.82 24.96 -4.86
CA VAL A 436 -7.38 24.51 -6.15
C VAL A 436 -6.42 23.56 -6.87
N PHE A 437 -5.11 23.84 -6.79
CA PHE A 437 -4.07 22.96 -7.31
C PHE A 437 -3.95 21.67 -6.49
N LEU A 438 -3.85 21.75 -5.15
CA LEU A 438 -3.69 20.58 -4.27
C LEU A 438 -4.86 19.60 -4.36
N TYR A 439 -6.10 20.11 -4.45
CA TYR A 439 -7.31 19.30 -4.60
C TYR A 439 -7.61 18.93 -6.06
N GLU A 440 -6.69 19.22 -6.99
CA GLU A 440 -6.76 18.83 -8.41
C GLU A 440 -8.07 19.28 -9.09
N LEU A 441 -8.66 20.40 -8.66
CA LEU A 441 -9.98 20.84 -9.14
C LEU A 441 -9.99 21.30 -10.61
N ASN A 442 -8.81 21.60 -11.16
CA ASN A 442 -8.64 22.02 -12.56
C ASN A 442 -7.97 20.95 -13.42
N GLU A 443 -6.92 20.31 -12.90
CA GLU A 443 -6.11 19.36 -13.64
C GLU A 443 -5.48 18.36 -12.67
N VAL A 444 -5.46 17.08 -13.08
CA VAL A 444 -4.79 16.00 -12.35
C VAL A 444 -3.27 16.18 -12.39
N ILE A 445 -2.65 16.00 -11.23
CA ILE A 445 -1.21 16.02 -11.02
C ILE A 445 -0.71 14.58 -11.09
N GLU A 446 -0.09 14.27 -12.22
CA GLU A 446 0.53 12.97 -12.47
C GLU A 446 1.92 12.90 -11.80
N GLY A 447 2.20 11.83 -11.08
CA GLY A 447 3.54 11.57 -10.54
C GLY A 447 4.46 10.76 -11.48
N PHE A 448 5.61 10.33 -10.93
CA PHE A 448 6.58 9.41 -11.53
C PHE A 448 6.56 8.01 -10.90
N GLY A 449 7.15 7.01 -11.56
CA GLY A 449 7.21 5.63 -11.09
C GLY A 449 6.51 4.61 -12.00
N GLU A 450 6.44 3.37 -11.52
CA GLU A 450 5.84 2.25 -12.25
C GLU A 450 4.32 2.28 -12.07
N VAL A 451 3.59 2.76 -13.08
CA VAL A 451 2.12 2.82 -13.04
C VAL A 451 1.54 1.42 -13.27
N GLU A 452 0.93 0.84 -12.24
CA GLU A 452 0.07 -0.32 -12.41
C GLU A 452 -1.22 0.12 -13.15
N ASN A 453 -1.28 -0.25 -14.43
CA ASN A 453 -2.39 -0.06 -15.38
C ASN A 453 -2.40 1.29 -16.12
N SER A 454 -2.08 1.23 -17.42
CA SER A 454 -1.93 2.36 -18.35
C SER A 454 -3.23 3.09 -18.74
N GLU A 455 -4.34 2.87 -18.03
CA GLU A 455 -5.66 3.43 -18.40
C GLU A 455 -6.30 4.30 -17.29
N ALA A 456 -5.81 4.24 -16.05
CA ALA A 456 -6.19 5.18 -15.01
C ALA A 456 -5.13 6.29 -14.91
N GLN A 457 -5.54 7.56 -14.87
CA GLN A 457 -4.63 8.65 -14.53
C GLN A 457 -4.12 8.42 -13.09
N TRP A 458 -2.83 8.11 -12.96
CA TRP A 458 -2.20 7.89 -11.65
C TRP A 458 -1.85 9.22 -11.01
N HIS A 459 -2.48 9.51 -9.87
CA HIS A 459 -2.27 10.72 -9.07
C HIS A 459 -0.95 10.61 -8.30
N ASP A 460 -0.27 11.75 -8.10
CA ASP A 460 0.90 11.79 -7.26
C ASP A 460 0.56 11.41 -5.79
N PRO A 461 1.18 10.38 -5.18
CA PRO A 461 0.85 9.90 -3.85
C PRO A 461 1.03 10.95 -2.74
N HIS A 462 1.89 11.96 -2.98
CA HIS A 462 2.16 13.07 -2.07
C HIS A 462 0.90 13.90 -1.77
N ILE A 463 -0.04 13.97 -2.72
CA ILE A 463 -1.31 14.70 -2.58
C ILE A 463 -2.12 14.16 -1.40
N ALA A 464 -2.21 12.83 -1.28
CA ALA A 464 -2.94 12.17 -0.21
C ALA A 464 -2.31 12.47 1.16
N GLU A 465 -0.97 12.51 1.24
CA GLU A 465 -0.25 12.86 2.46
C GLU A 465 -0.54 14.29 2.91
N LEU A 466 -0.49 15.22 1.96
CA LEU A 466 -0.77 16.63 2.21
C LEU A 466 -2.19 16.83 2.68
N ILE A 467 -3.19 16.29 1.96
CA ILE A 467 -4.62 16.47 2.27
C ILE A 467 -4.98 15.87 3.63
N LYS A 468 -4.39 14.73 4.01
CA LYS A 468 -4.72 14.00 5.26
C LYS A 468 -4.60 14.85 6.53
N THR A 469 -3.70 15.84 6.54
CA THR A 469 -3.43 16.69 7.72
C THR A 469 -4.27 17.96 7.76
N ARG A 470 -5.09 18.23 6.72
CA ARG A 470 -5.77 19.51 6.54
C ARG A 470 -7.19 19.54 7.11
N ASP A 471 -7.64 20.73 7.46
CA ASP A 471 -9.05 21.01 7.73
C ASP A 471 -9.77 21.27 6.40
N LYS A 472 -10.41 20.23 5.87
CA LYS A 472 -11.15 20.30 4.60
C LYS A 472 -12.22 21.40 4.59
N ARG A 473 -12.88 21.66 5.72
CA ARG A 473 -13.92 22.71 5.80
C ARG A 473 -13.30 24.10 5.69
N ALA A 474 -12.16 24.32 6.33
CA ALA A 474 -11.40 25.56 6.19
C ALA A 474 -10.90 25.75 4.75
N ASP A 475 -10.43 24.68 4.11
CA ASP A 475 -9.97 24.73 2.73
C ASP A 475 -11.10 25.08 1.76
N ILE A 476 -12.28 24.45 1.90
CA ILE A 476 -13.46 24.76 1.07
C ILE A 476 -13.84 26.24 1.17
N GLN A 477 -13.83 26.82 2.38
CA GLN A 477 -14.09 28.26 2.56
C GLN A 477 -13.13 29.13 1.75
N VAL A 478 -11.84 28.77 1.70
CA VAL A 478 -10.83 29.51 0.93
C VAL A 478 -10.96 29.27 -0.58
N ILE A 479 -11.23 28.03 -1.00
CA ILE A 479 -11.38 27.65 -2.42
C ILE A 479 -12.54 28.39 -3.06
N PHE A 480 -13.69 28.43 -2.40
CA PHE A 480 -14.91 29.02 -2.94
C PHE A 480 -15.16 30.45 -2.46
N GLY A 481 -14.39 30.95 -1.49
CA GLY A 481 -14.60 32.27 -0.89
C GLY A 481 -15.87 32.36 -0.05
N TYR A 482 -16.28 31.26 0.56
CA TYR A 482 -17.50 31.14 1.35
C TYR A 482 -17.23 31.34 2.85
N ALA A 483 -18.21 31.92 3.54
CA ALA A 483 -18.24 32.01 5.00
C ALA A 483 -18.49 30.62 5.63
N LYS A 484 -18.21 30.49 6.92
CA LYS A 484 -18.34 29.22 7.65
C LYS A 484 -19.77 28.66 7.61
N GLU A 485 -20.75 29.54 7.67
CA GLU A 485 -22.20 29.24 7.66
C GLU A 485 -22.69 28.82 6.26
N GLU A 486 -21.95 29.21 5.21
CA GLU A 486 -22.25 28.86 3.82
C GLU A 486 -21.71 27.46 3.45
N VAL A 487 -20.91 26.84 4.32
CA VAL A 487 -20.32 25.50 4.16
C VAL A 487 -20.88 24.54 5.20
N ALA A 488 -21.65 23.53 4.76
CA ALA A 488 -22.20 22.48 5.62
C ALA A 488 -21.45 21.15 5.43
N ALA A 489 -20.99 20.53 6.52
CA ALA A 489 -20.31 19.22 6.50
C ALA A 489 -21.20 18.06 6.99
N SER A 490 -22.41 18.36 7.48
CA SER A 490 -23.41 17.36 7.87
C SER A 490 -24.81 17.92 7.70
N GLY A 491 -25.82 17.05 7.65
CA GLY A 491 -27.19 17.50 7.45
C GLY A 491 -27.71 18.48 8.52
N ARG A 492 -27.13 18.45 9.73
CA ARG A 492 -27.52 19.35 10.84
C ARG A 492 -27.00 20.78 10.69
N GLU A 493 -25.99 20.97 9.85
CA GLU A 493 -25.39 22.28 9.60
C GLU A 493 -26.04 23.01 8.43
N ILE A 494 -26.95 22.35 7.70
CA ILE A 494 -27.63 22.93 6.55
C ILE A 494 -28.57 24.03 7.03
N THR A 495 -28.44 25.18 6.39
CA THR A 495 -29.28 26.37 6.59
C THR A 495 -29.66 26.95 5.24
N GLU A 496 -30.53 27.95 5.21
CA GLU A 496 -30.87 28.69 3.99
C GLU A 496 -29.65 29.41 3.38
N GLN A 497 -28.59 29.65 4.17
CA GLN A 497 -27.36 30.30 3.73
C GLN A 497 -26.35 29.32 3.12
N THR A 498 -26.58 28.01 3.23
CA THR A 498 -25.66 27.00 2.71
C THR A 498 -25.53 27.10 1.19
N LYS A 499 -24.30 27.22 0.69
CA LYS A 499 -23.94 27.26 -0.74
C LYS A 499 -23.18 26.01 -1.19
N ILE A 500 -22.56 25.30 -0.25
CA ILE A 500 -21.88 24.03 -0.50
C ILE A 500 -22.13 23.05 0.64
N TYR A 501 -22.46 21.83 0.27
CA TYR A 501 -22.53 20.69 1.17
C TYR A 501 -21.37 19.74 0.88
N ALA A 502 -20.52 19.47 1.87
CA ALA A 502 -19.37 18.58 1.77
C ALA A 502 -19.41 17.53 2.89
N GLY A 503 -20.30 16.54 2.75
CA GLY A 503 -20.60 15.56 3.79
C GLY A 503 -21.27 14.30 3.23
N PRO A 504 -21.44 13.25 4.05
CA PRO A 504 -22.01 11.99 3.61
C PRO A 504 -23.49 12.12 3.19
N LEU A 505 -23.97 11.18 2.39
CA LEU A 505 -25.40 11.08 2.06
C LEU A 505 -26.15 10.48 3.27
N GLU A 506 -26.93 11.30 3.98
CA GLU A 506 -27.74 10.90 5.15
C GLU A 506 -29.24 10.93 4.81
N PRO A 507 -30.09 10.16 5.51
CA PRO A 507 -31.54 10.21 5.29
C PRO A 507 -32.10 11.63 5.40
N GLY A 508 -32.83 12.06 4.36
CA GLY A 508 -33.45 13.39 4.29
C GLY A 508 -32.45 14.56 4.26
N VAL A 509 -31.17 14.31 3.94
CA VAL A 509 -30.19 15.40 3.77
C VAL A 509 -30.51 16.25 2.55
N LEU A 510 -30.87 15.61 1.44
CA LEU A 510 -31.14 16.27 0.17
C LEU A 510 -32.40 17.16 0.21
N ASP A 511 -33.39 16.80 1.02
CA ASP A 511 -34.59 17.61 1.29
C ASP A 511 -34.24 18.97 1.90
N ARG A 512 -33.23 18.99 2.77
CA ARG A 512 -32.81 20.18 3.51
C ARG A 512 -31.92 21.11 2.69
N LEU A 513 -31.31 20.60 1.62
CA LEU A 513 -30.39 21.37 0.79
C LEU A 513 -31.14 22.46 0.00
N PRO A 514 -30.66 23.72 0.03
CA PRO A 514 -31.17 24.78 -0.85
C PRO A 514 -31.01 24.44 -2.33
N GLU A 515 -31.77 25.11 -3.19
CA GLU A 515 -31.63 24.95 -4.65
C GLU A 515 -30.30 25.54 -5.16
N GLY A 516 -29.73 24.91 -6.19
CA GLY A 516 -28.56 25.45 -6.91
C GLY A 516 -27.22 25.39 -6.16
N ILE A 517 -27.11 24.56 -5.12
CA ILE A 517 -25.88 24.43 -4.33
C ILE A 517 -24.95 23.33 -4.84
N GLU A 518 -23.64 23.44 -4.54
CA GLU A 518 -22.68 22.38 -4.83
C GLU A 518 -22.72 21.28 -3.76
N ILE A 519 -22.74 20.01 -4.18
CA ILE A 519 -22.87 18.86 -3.29
C ILE A 519 -21.68 17.93 -3.50
N TYR A 520 -20.91 17.67 -2.46
CA TYR A 520 -19.78 16.76 -2.43
C TYR A 520 -19.98 15.69 -1.35
N LEU A 521 -20.10 14.42 -1.73
CA LEU A 521 -20.16 13.32 -0.77
C LEU A 521 -18.80 13.02 -0.12
N SER A 522 -17.74 13.35 -0.86
CA SER A 522 -16.36 13.37 -0.43
C SER A 522 -15.67 14.44 -1.27
N PHE A 523 -15.27 15.54 -0.63
CA PHE A 523 -14.53 16.59 -1.32
C PHE A 523 -13.06 16.15 -1.52
N PRO A 524 -12.51 16.24 -2.75
CA PRO A 524 -13.13 16.76 -3.99
C PRO A 524 -13.77 15.69 -4.89
N ASP A 525 -13.49 14.40 -4.65
CA ASP A 525 -13.68 13.29 -5.59
C ASP A 525 -15.13 12.96 -5.96
N LYS A 526 -16.08 13.20 -5.07
CA LYS A 526 -17.48 12.77 -5.21
C LYS A 526 -18.44 13.94 -5.29
N LYS A 527 -18.25 14.79 -6.30
CA LYS A 527 -19.21 15.86 -6.62
C LYS A 527 -20.49 15.26 -7.19
N ILE A 528 -21.60 15.42 -6.49
CA ILE A 528 -22.94 15.25 -7.05
C ILE A 528 -23.20 16.48 -7.92
N ARG A 529 -23.49 16.25 -9.20
CA ARG A 529 -23.51 17.29 -10.22
C ARG A 529 -24.50 18.42 -9.91
N SER A 530 -25.69 18.12 -9.41
CA SER A 530 -26.60 19.07 -8.75
C SER A 530 -27.93 18.39 -8.40
N LYS A 531 -28.67 18.98 -7.46
CA LYS A 531 -30.11 18.77 -7.29
C LYS A 531 -30.82 19.63 -8.34
N VAL A 532 -31.61 19.03 -9.21
CA VAL A 532 -32.29 19.69 -10.33
C VAL A 532 -33.79 19.67 -10.11
N THR A 533 -34.46 20.79 -10.33
CA THR A 533 -35.92 20.89 -10.29
C THR A 533 -36.49 20.60 -11.68
N LEU A 534 -37.26 19.51 -11.82
CA LEU A 534 -37.97 19.14 -13.04
C LEU A 534 -39.44 19.56 -12.97
N ASN A 535 -39.92 20.18 -14.05
CA ASN A 535 -41.34 20.44 -14.27
C ASN A 535 -41.89 19.39 -15.23
N VAL A 536 -42.53 18.36 -14.69
CA VAL A 536 -43.07 17.24 -15.46
C VAL A 536 -44.51 17.54 -15.83
N GLU A 537 -44.75 17.81 -17.11
CA GLU A 537 -46.07 18.20 -17.64
C GLU A 537 -46.89 17.00 -18.13
N THR A 538 -48.22 17.12 -18.03
CA THR A 538 -49.15 16.15 -18.62
C THR A 538 -49.36 16.44 -20.10
N LYS A 539 -48.61 15.77 -20.97
CA LYS A 539 -48.75 15.85 -22.43
C LYS A 539 -49.16 14.50 -22.99
N SER A 540 -49.85 14.47 -24.12
CA SER A 540 -49.97 13.24 -24.92
C SER A 540 -48.58 12.76 -25.40
N LEU A 541 -48.49 11.49 -25.82
CA LEU A 541 -47.27 10.95 -26.41
C LEU A 541 -46.84 11.76 -27.64
N GLU A 542 -47.79 12.15 -28.49
CA GLU A 542 -47.56 12.97 -29.67
C GLU A 542 -46.99 14.35 -29.32
N GLU A 543 -47.59 15.03 -28.34
CA GLU A 543 -47.09 16.34 -27.86
C GLU A 543 -45.70 16.22 -27.21
N THR A 544 -45.44 15.12 -26.50
CA THR A 544 -44.13 14.83 -25.91
C THR A 544 -43.07 14.64 -26.99
N PHE A 545 -43.37 13.87 -28.05
CA PHE A 545 -42.46 13.70 -29.18
C PHE A 545 -42.19 15.01 -29.91
N GLN A 546 -43.21 15.84 -30.09
CA GLN A 546 -43.06 17.14 -30.72
C GLN A 546 -42.20 18.08 -29.85
N MET A 547 -42.46 18.14 -28.55
CA MET A 547 -41.66 18.91 -27.59
C MET A 547 -40.18 18.49 -27.61
N LEU A 548 -39.89 17.19 -27.56
CA LEU A 548 -38.51 16.68 -27.58
C LEU A 548 -37.81 17.01 -28.91
N LYS A 549 -38.54 16.91 -30.02
CA LYS A 549 -38.03 17.30 -31.35
C LYS A 549 -37.73 18.81 -31.42
N ASP A 550 -38.61 19.65 -30.89
CA ASP A 550 -38.42 21.11 -30.88
C ASP A 550 -37.23 21.52 -30.00
N ARG A 551 -36.92 20.73 -28.96
CA ARG A 551 -35.73 20.86 -28.11
C ARG A 551 -34.46 20.23 -28.70
N GLY A 552 -34.51 19.64 -29.90
CA GLY A 552 -33.36 18.97 -30.51
C GLY A 552 -32.96 17.64 -29.85
N VAL A 553 -33.77 17.09 -28.95
CA VAL A 553 -33.48 15.83 -28.24
C VAL A 553 -33.75 14.64 -29.16
N ARG A 554 -32.75 13.77 -29.32
CA ARG A 554 -32.89 12.53 -30.11
C ARG A 554 -33.41 11.39 -29.26
N ILE A 555 -34.34 10.61 -29.80
CA ILE A 555 -34.91 9.43 -29.12
C ILE A 555 -34.62 8.20 -29.97
N SER A 556 -34.04 7.16 -29.37
CA SER A 556 -33.75 5.89 -30.07
C SER A 556 -35.04 5.19 -30.53
N SER A 557 -34.94 4.32 -31.53
CA SER A 557 -36.09 3.52 -32.00
C SER A 557 -36.65 2.65 -30.87
N GLN A 558 -35.77 2.07 -30.06
CA GLN A 558 -36.16 1.24 -28.92
C GLN A 558 -36.89 2.05 -27.85
N ALA A 559 -36.43 3.26 -27.52
CA ALA A 559 -37.12 4.14 -26.59
C ALA A 559 -38.53 4.50 -27.09
N LYS A 560 -38.71 4.74 -28.39
CA LYS A 560 -40.03 4.99 -28.99
C LYS A 560 -40.96 3.78 -28.93
N GLU A 561 -40.42 2.56 -28.99
CA GLU A 561 -41.21 1.33 -28.85
C GLU A 561 -41.65 1.13 -27.41
N VAL A 562 -40.76 1.34 -26.43
CA VAL A 562 -41.09 1.27 -25.00
C VAL A 562 -42.18 2.28 -24.63
N MET A 563 -42.15 3.49 -25.20
CA MET A 563 -43.19 4.51 -24.96
C MET A 563 -44.59 4.10 -25.46
N LYS A 564 -44.70 3.11 -26.36
CA LYS A 564 -45.99 2.60 -26.85
C LYS A 564 -46.51 1.42 -26.03
N ASN A 565 -45.74 0.96 -25.05
CA ASN A 565 -46.11 -0.15 -24.17
C ASN A 565 -47.24 0.28 -23.22
N LEU A 566 -48.16 -0.64 -22.88
CA LEU A 566 -49.23 -0.39 -21.92
C LEU A 566 -48.72 -0.12 -20.50
N ASP A 567 -47.54 -0.65 -20.15
CA ASP A 567 -46.89 -0.43 -18.86
C ASP A 567 -46.17 0.93 -18.77
N PHE A 568 -46.05 1.66 -19.89
CA PHE A 568 -45.55 3.03 -19.87
C PHE A 568 -46.67 3.99 -19.44
N ILE A 569 -46.62 4.42 -18.18
CA ILE A 569 -47.64 5.29 -17.57
C ILE A 569 -47.10 6.73 -17.48
N MET A 570 -47.84 7.67 -18.07
CA MET A 570 -47.60 9.10 -17.88
C MET A 570 -48.32 9.62 -16.64
N SER A 571 -47.79 10.67 -16.02
CA SER A 571 -48.42 11.31 -14.86
C SER A 571 -49.77 11.88 -15.27
N LYS A 572 -50.73 11.83 -14.32
CA LYS A 572 -52.08 12.37 -14.52
C LYS A 572 -52.17 13.86 -14.18
N GLU A 573 -51.20 14.37 -13.45
CA GLU A 573 -51.13 15.75 -13.00
C GLU A 573 -49.72 16.28 -13.28
N THR A 574 -49.64 17.57 -13.62
CA THR A 574 -48.35 18.25 -13.78
C THR A 574 -47.74 18.39 -12.39
N GLU A 575 -46.51 17.94 -12.22
CA GLU A 575 -45.80 18.02 -10.94
C GLU A 575 -44.42 18.64 -11.11
N THR A 576 -44.00 19.37 -10.08
CA THR A 576 -42.62 19.81 -9.92
C THR A 576 -41.94 18.85 -8.96
N MET A 577 -40.79 18.28 -9.35
CA MET A 577 -40.02 17.34 -8.53
C MET A 577 -38.54 17.68 -8.53
N ASN A 578 -37.85 17.44 -7.43
CA ASN A 578 -36.41 17.51 -7.40
C ASN A 578 -35.81 16.15 -7.74
N VAL A 579 -34.73 16.16 -8.51
CA VAL A 579 -33.97 14.95 -8.85
C VAL A 579 -32.49 15.12 -8.55
N VAL A 580 -31.83 14.00 -8.27
CA VAL A 580 -30.40 13.94 -8.00
C VAL A 580 -29.77 12.76 -8.73
N ALA A 581 -28.59 12.99 -9.31
CA ALA A 581 -27.78 11.93 -9.93
C ALA A 581 -26.78 11.37 -8.92
N VAL A 582 -26.87 10.07 -8.61
CA VAL A 582 -25.98 9.38 -7.66
C VAL A 582 -25.45 8.08 -8.27
N THR A 583 -24.17 7.76 -8.01
CA THR A 583 -23.62 6.46 -8.41
C THR A 583 -24.02 5.38 -7.41
N LEU A 584 -23.96 4.11 -7.83
CA LEU A 584 -24.11 2.99 -6.89
C LEU A 584 -23.03 3.00 -5.81
N ALA A 585 -21.80 3.41 -6.13
CA ALA A 585 -20.74 3.60 -5.15
C ALA A 585 -21.10 4.66 -4.09
N ASP A 586 -21.86 5.69 -4.46
CA ASP A 586 -22.36 6.71 -3.53
C ASP A 586 -23.44 6.17 -2.59
N LEU A 587 -24.25 5.23 -3.07
CA LEU A 587 -25.17 4.44 -2.23
C LEU A 587 -24.43 3.37 -1.40
N GLY A 588 -23.11 3.28 -1.51
CA GLY A 588 -22.25 2.38 -0.73
C GLY A 588 -22.19 0.95 -1.27
N PHE A 589 -22.32 0.75 -2.59
CA PHE A 589 -22.03 -0.53 -3.24
C PHE A 589 -20.58 -0.58 -3.72
N SER A 590 -19.84 -1.62 -3.31
CA SER A 590 -18.46 -1.86 -3.75
C SER A 590 -18.34 -2.98 -4.80
N LYS A 591 -19.47 -3.58 -5.16
CA LYS A 591 -19.62 -4.68 -6.14
C LYS A 591 -20.91 -4.46 -6.92
N LYS A 592 -21.12 -5.28 -7.95
CA LYS A 592 -22.37 -5.24 -8.71
C LYS A 592 -23.58 -5.51 -7.82
N ALA A 593 -24.71 -4.86 -8.08
CA ALA A 593 -25.93 -4.93 -7.26
C ALA A 593 -27.20 -5.00 -8.10
N LYS A 594 -28.24 -5.64 -7.58
CA LYS A 594 -29.54 -5.75 -8.27
C LYS A 594 -30.39 -4.50 -8.13
N THR A 595 -31.29 -4.25 -9.09
CA THR A 595 -32.17 -3.07 -9.08
C THR A 595 -32.93 -2.91 -7.76
N GLN A 596 -33.49 -4.01 -7.22
CA GLN A 596 -34.22 -3.99 -5.95
C GLN A 596 -33.34 -3.61 -4.75
N GLU A 597 -32.08 -4.03 -4.74
CA GLU A 597 -31.11 -3.68 -3.69
C GLU A 597 -30.75 -2.19 -3.77
N VAL A 598 -30.54 -1.69 -4.99
CA VAL A 598 -30.30 -0.26 -5.24
C VAL A 598 -31.49 0.56 -4.73
N TYR A 599 -32.72 0.17 -5.05
CA TYR A 599 -33.93 0.91 -4.65
C TYR A 599 -34.17 0.84 -3.14
N ALA A 600 -33.88 -0.30 -2.50
CA ALA A 600 -33.97 -0.41 -1.05
C ALA A 600 -33.00 0.54 -0.33
N LYS A 601 -31.76 0.66 -0.83
CA LYS A 601 -30.78 1.61 -0.29
C LYS A 601 -31.14 3.06 -0.57
N ALA A 602 -31.58 3.36 -1.80
CA ALA A 602 -32.06 4.68 -2.18
C ALA A 602 -33.21 5.13 -1.27
N LYS A 603 -34.21 4.27 -1.07
CA LYS A 603 -35.36 4.54 -0.19
C LYS A 603 -34.95 4.79 1.27
N ALA A 604 -33.96 4.06 1.78
CA ALA A 604 -33.43 4.30 3.13
C ALA A 604 -32.79 5.70 3.31
N LEU A 605 -32.39 6.34 2.21
CA LEU A 605 -31.83 7.68 2.15
C LEU A 605 -32.87 8.76 1.83
N GLY A 606 -34.14 8.37 1.58
CA GLY A 606 -35.21 9.27 1.17
C GLY A 606 -35.31 9.46 -0.35
N LEU A 607 -34.60 8.65 -1.15
CA LEU A 607 -34.67 8.70 -2.60
C LEU A 607 -35.74 7.76 -3.15
N GLU A 608 -36.50 8.22 -4.14
CA GLU A 608 -37.59 7.48 -4.74
C GLU A 608 -37.43 7.35 -6.27
N PRO A 609 -37.97 6.30 -6.90
CA PRO A 609 -38.06 6.23 -8.35
C PRO A 609 -38.89 7.39 -8.93
N CYS A 610 -38.49 7.90 -10.08
CA CYS A 610 -39.20 8.87 -10.88
C CYS A 610 -40.28 8.19 -11.75
N PRO A 611 -41.33 8.93 -12.15
CA PRO A 611 -42.18 8.51 -13.26
C PRO A 611 -41.36 8.32 -14.54
N ALA A 612 -41.64 7.28 -15.33
CA ALA A 612 -40.82 6.92 -16.50
C ALA A 612 -40.64 8.06 -17.53
N HIS A 613 -41.67 8.90 -17.70
CA HIS A 613 -41.65 10.05 -18.61
C HIS A 613 -40.87 11.26 -18.07
N ALA A 614 -40.42 11.25 -16.81
CA ALA A 614 -39.60 12.32 -16.24
C ALA A 614 -38.26 12.50 -17.00
N ALA A 615 -37.73 11.43 -17.62
CA ALA A 615 -36.54 11.51 -18.46
C ALA A 615 -36.67 12.52 -19.61
N PHE A 616 -37.89 12.83 -20.05
CA PHE A 616 -38.15 13.77 -21.16
C PHE A 616 -38.12 15.24 -20.74
N TYR A 617 -38.16 15.51 -19.43
CA TYR A 617 -38.19 16.85 -18.87
C TYR A 617 -36.86 17.28 -18.28
N TYR A 618 -35.86 16.39 -18.26
CA TYR A 618 -34.50 16.73 -17.89
C TYR A 618 -33.91 17.69 -18.93
N ASP A 619 -33.89 18.98 -18.62
CA ASP A 619 -33.36 20.06 -19.48
C ASP A 619 -32.01 20.62 -18.99
N HIS A 620 -31.57 20.24 -17.78
CA HIS A 620 -30.29 20.58 -17.18
C HIS A 620 -29.16 19.75 -17.80
N PHE A 621 -29.00 19.91 -19.11
CA PHE A 621 -27.75 19.63 -19.79
C PHE A 621 -26.85 20.83 -19.52
N GLU A 622 -26.20 20.90 -18.36
CA GLU A 622 -25.15 21.89 -18.18
C GLU A 622 -24.05 21.61 -19.21
N HIS A 623 -24.02 22.44 -20.25
CA HIS A 623 -23.05 22.39 -21.34
C HIS A 623 -21.74 22.98 -20.85
N ASN A 624 -20.93 22.15 -20.20
CA ASN A 624 -19.52 22.45 -19.90
C ASN A 624 -18.55 21.52 -20.66
N GLY A 625 -19.01 20.86 -21.73
CA GLY A 625 -18.20 19.95 -22.55
C GLY A 625 -17.95 18.56 -21.94
N GLU A 626 -18.53 18.24 -20.78
CA GLU A 626 -18.40 16.93 -20.14
C GLU A 626 -19.47 15.93 -20.57
N ARG A 627 -19.04 14.71 -20.89
CA ARG A 627 -19.92 13.58 -21.20
C ARG A 627 -20.73 13.20 -19.96
N SER A 628 -22.03 13.04 -20.14
CA SER A 628 -22.98 12.73 -19.08
C SER A 628 -23.85 11.55 -19.48
N PHE A 629 -23.87 10.49 -18.67
CA PHE A 629 -24.71 9.31 -18.87
C PHE A 629 -25.35 8.91 -17.55
N PHE A 630 -26.68 8.85 -17.52
CA PHE A 630 -27.44 8.45 -16.33
C PHE A 630 -28.62 7.55 -16.72
N ASN A 631 -28.97 6.63 -15.83
CA ASN A 631 -30.20 5.85 -15.91
C ASN A 631 -31.28 6.52 -15.07
N LEU A 632 -32.50 6.63 -15.61
CA LEU A 632 -33.64 7.08 -14.80
C LEU A 632 -34.00 5.97 -13.81
N ALA A 633 -34.00 6.25 -12.51
CA ALA A 633 -34.62 5.35 -11.55
C ALA A 633 -36.13 5.43 -11.77
N MET A 634 -36.75 4.34 -12.19
CA MET A 634 -38.17 4.26 -12.51
C MET A 634 -38.64 2.82 -12.32
N ASP A 635 -39.95 2.61 -12.22
CA ASP A 635 -40.45 1.24 -12.27
C ASP A 635 -40.08 0.62 -13.63
N PRO A 636 -39.45 -0.58 -13.64
CA PRO A 636 -39.02 -1.22 -14.87
C PRO A 636 -40.20 -1.52 -15.80
N ILE A 637 -40.05 -1.24 -17.09
CA ILE A 637 -41.08 -1.53 -18.11
C ILE A 637 -40.78 -2.88 -18.75
N SER A 638 -41.76 -3.77 -18.77
CA SER A 638 -41.64 -5.11 -19.35
C SER A 638 -41.82 -5.06 -20.86
N VAL A 639 -40.89 -5.60 -21.63
CA VAL A 639 -41.02 -5.78 -23.10
C VAL A 639 -41.11 -7.29 -23.43
N SER A 640 -41.97 -7.67 -24.37
CA SER A 640 -42.51 -9.04 -24.59
C SER A 640 -41.51 -10.22 -24.58
N GLU A 641 -41.98 -11.36 -24.01
CA GLU A 641 -41.44 -12.74 -23.98
C GLU A 641 -39.95 -12.92 -23.58
N GLY A 642 -39.56 -12.32 -22.45
CA GLY A 642 -38.33 -12.61 -21.71
C GLY A 642 -38.32 -11.82 -20.40
N GLU A 643 -37.49 -12.19 -19.42
CA GLU A 643 -37.33 -11.48 -18.13
C GLU A 643 -36.70 -10.06 -18.27
N ASN A 644 -36.75 -9.47 -19.46
CA ASN A 644 -36.01 -8.27 -19.82
C ASN A 644 -36.81 -7.02 -19.47
N THR A 645 -36.36 -6.34 -18.42
CA THR A 645 -36.86 -5.02 -18.01
C THR A 645 -36.05 -3.91 -18.65
N VAL A 646 -36.72 -2.82 -19.03
CA VAL A 646 -36.09 -1.69 -19.71
C VAL A 646 -36.11 -0.43 -18.85
N PHE A 647 -34.97 0.28 -18.82
CA PHE A 647 -34.81 1.60 -18.21
C PHE A 647 -34.56 2.66 -19.29
N PHE A 648 -35.06 3.88 -19.09
CA PHE A 648 -34.63 5.02 -19.89
C PHE A 648 -33.24 5.49 -19.44
N SER A 649 -32.37 5.74 -20.42
CA SER A 649 -31.05 6.31 -20.19
C SER A 649 -30.91 7.62 -20.93
N ILE A 650 -30.38 8.61 -20.24
CA ILE A 650 -30.17 9.97 -20.75
C ILE A 650 -28.67 10.13 -21.00
N PHE A 651 -28.34 10.51 -22.23
CA PHE A 651 -26.99 10.79 -22.67
C PHE A 651 -26.88 12.25 -23.12
N SER A 652 -25.85 12.94 -22.67
CA SER A 652 -25.52 14.29 -23.12
C SER A 652 -24.03 14.41 -23.38
N GLN A 653 -23.67 14.95 -24.54
CA GLN A 653 -22.31 15.34 -24.89
C GLN A 653 -22.36 16.54 -25.83
N ASP A 654 -21.66 17.62 -25.50
CA ASP A 654 -21.74 18.89 -26.24
C ASP A 654 -23.22 19.32 -26.40
N GLU A 655 -23.64 19.66 -27.62
CA GLU A 655 -25.04 19.99 -27.97
C GLU A 655 -25.91 18.77 -28.30
N ASP A 656 -25.39 17.54 -28.10
CA ASP A 656 -26.09 16.31 -28.45
C ASP A 656 -26.71 15.62 -27.23
N VAL A 657 -28.03 15.70 -27.15
CA VAL A 657 -28.84 15.01 -26.15
C VAL A 657 -29.55 13.81 -26.78
N ARG A 658 -29.42 12.64 -26.15
CA ARG A 658 -30.07 11.40 -26.58
C ARG A 658 -30.77 10.71 -25.41
N ILE A 659 -32.00 10.31 -25.65
CA ILE A 659 -32.74 9.41 -24.78
C ILE A 659 -32.78 8.03 -25.44
N SER A 660 -32.23 7.05 -24.76
CA SER A 660 -32.19 5.66 -25.19
C SER A 660 -32.80 4.77 -24.11
N THR A 661 -32.78 3.48 -24.38
CA THR A 661 -33.09 2.43 -23.42
C THR A 661 -31.86 1.62 -23.10
N THR A 662 -31.78 1.14 -21.85
CA THR A 662 -30.83 0.11 -21.43
C THR A 662 -31.61 -1.16 -21.14
N MET A 663 -31.24 -2.25 -21.82
CA MET A 663 -31.81 -3.58 -21.63
C MET A 663 -30.83 -4.42 -20.81
N PHE A 664 -31.33 -5.16 -19.83
CA PHE A 664 -30.51 -6.04 -19.00
C PHE A 664 -31.07 -7.46 -19.01
N ASP A 665 -30.20 -8.43 -19.33
CA ASP A 665 -30.51 -9.86 -19.30
C ASP A 665 -30.19 -10.51 -17.93
N ASP A 666 -29.53 -9.80 -16.99
CA ASP A 666 -28.99 -10.36 -15.72
C ASP A 666 -29.29 -9.54 -14.42
N ASP A 667 -30.03 -8.42 -14.50
CA ASP A 667 -30.43 -7.56 -13.36
C ASP A 667 -29.27 -7.11 -12.41
N GLN A 668 -28.07 -6.77 -12.94
CA GLN A 668 -26.93 -6.33 -12.11
C GLN A 668 -26.22 -5.07 -12.63
N TRP A 669 -26.16 -4.05 -11.79
CA TRP A 669 -25.54 -2.74 -12.02
C TRP A 669 -24.16 -2.65 -11.39
N SER A 670 -23.22 -1.99 -12.05
CA SER A 670 -21.86 -1.75 -11.57
C SER A 670 -21.79 -0.56 -10.60
N PRO A 671 -20.82 -0.51 -9.66
CA PRO A 671 -20.64 0.63 -8.75
C PRO A 671 -20.52 2.01 -9.43
N SER A 672 -20.01 2.04 -10.67
CA SER A 672 -19.85 3.25 -11.48
C SER A 672 -21.13 3.68 -12.20
N ASP A 673 -22.20 2.88 -12.19
CA ASP A 673 -23.45 3.24 -12.86
C ASP A 673 -24.17 4.33 -12.06
N THR A 674 -24.64 5.35 -12.79
CA THR A 674 -25.31 6.53 -12.22
C THR A 674 -26.81 6.45 -12.44
N PHE A 675 -27.57 6.69 -11.37
CA PHE A 675 -29.02 6.76 -11.39
C PHE A 675 -29.53 8.14 -11.03
N LEU A 676 -30.59 8.57 -11.71
CA LEU A 676 -31.34 9.78 -11.42
C LEU A 676 -32.57 9.42 -10.59
N PHE A 677 -32.58 9.82 -9.31
CA PHE A 677 -33.69 9.58 -8.37
C PHE A 677 -34.45 10.86 -8.08
N ARG A 678 -35.73 10.72 -7.72
CA ARG A 678 -36.51 11.75 -7.05
C ARG A 678 -35.98 11.91 -5.62
N CYS A 679 -35.82 13.14 -5.16
CA CYS A 679 -35.36 13.47 -3.81
C CYS A 679 -36.17 14.58 -3.17
#